data_AF-A0A7X3P6G5-F1
#
_entry.id   AF-A0A7X3P6G5-F1
#
_cell.length_a   1.000
_cell.length_b   1.000
_cell.length_c   1.000
_cell.angle_alpha   90.00
_cell.angle_beta   90.00
_cell.angle_gamma   90.00
#
_symmetry.space_group_name_H-M   'P 1'
#
loop_
_entity.id
_entity.type
_entity.pdbx_description
1 polymer ?
#
loop_
_entity_poly.entity_id
_entity_poly.type
_entity_poly.pdbx_seq_one_letter_code
_entity_poly.pdbx_strand_id
1 'polypeptide(L)'
;MRLVHCRICNVRIHRELSLDFAPGLTIIGGANETGKSTLLEALHRALFLKSTARGAVVDRLHSRTHQGVPTVELAFEARGRSWRLSKEFGGSRGRTELHSSDGLPLMGQEAEEKLATLLGSAGPLDGRRAGSALDKCWAHLWVVQGQAGNDPLQDRETYPLEPLIRQLEQRGGAALQSRLDQQVAGRIDEQLNATFTNLGRTPRPRKHSPLWKAEQQKALAARALAQAEQLVQEDRAVSQRLAQVRDELGQSRGRLDELKKRLPQLRRLQAQCLMQRQELDTLNIRVKGLGRDHRSLQELTRAARQHQQEQEQCRKRARTLAQQLESARQTQAEHQRQVHHLRERDAHLSHKLRQLQCWKDQRRLQQAVQALQHQQQAQEQLRNQLGRLPAIGLDEVKELRRLEGQQRDCRTRRDAMAATVELLHASAHGEVRLGGKALAMGRPLQLIRAAELRVGDDVTVRISPGGDQAALTQAHQSATQALDEKLGQLGVTSVEAADEILRERQGLEQRLQVRQADPGTLPRLQEELAHVEIQRRQLAQTGPGQADGTATEDVPLTDTVLEQQLREHQHTSQQVKRRCRQCEAALNAAEQQVATVKALQVKVQTTLDVRTSEEKSCLGQVRKLLAVHGTVEVLDTRYSREKREQAQAQARLAELRQQLQVLIAPEQDTPEALIPRLERQETTLQTQQQQWLNEEGQLQERRRSIGSQDPGTTLEQAQAALEQAQEQWEQQQQLGAALLLLQERFRQAQTDLSSRYTEPLAQAISSYLAPLHPEHQAGPICRMHYSRDAGLQGLQLWRGQNVYDFSQLSGGMREQLSAALRLAMADVLKDRHDHCLPLIFDDAFTNTDPERTPMVRKMLNTAVANGLQVILLTCDPQAYGSLSAETTHYL
;
A
#
# COMPACT_ATOMS: atom_id res chain seq x y z
N MET A 1 -35.20 -9.94 -9.59
CA MET A 1 -35.27 -11.27 -10.19
C MET A 1 -34.99 -12.31 -9.12
N ARG A 2 -35.77 -13.38 -9.10
CA ARG A 2 -35.65 -14.49 -8.14
C ARG A 2 -35.84 -15.82 -8.86
N LEU A 3 -34.96 -16.79 -8.66
CA LEU A 3 -35.11 -18.14 -9.19
C LEU A 3 -36.13 -18.90 -8.32
N VAL A 4 -36.99 -19.71 -8.93
CA VAL A 4 -38.07 -20.43 -8.22
C VAL A 4 -37.88 -21.93 -8.36
N HIS A 5 -37.68 -22.41 -9.59
CA HIS A 5 -37.53 -23.83 -9.88
C HIS A 5 -36.65 -24.02 -11.10
N CYS A 6 -35.88 -25.10 -11.14
CA CYS A 6 -35.19 -25.52 -12.36
C CYS A 6 -35.35 -27.01 -12.62
N ARG A 7 -35.30 -27.37 -13.90
CA ARG A 7 -35.19 -28.74 -14.38
C ARG A 7 -34.19 -28.78 -15.52
N ILE A 8 -33.16 -29.61 -15.39
CA ILE A 8 -32.14 -29.81 -16.42
C ILE A 8 -32.16 -31.26 -16.89
N CYS A 9 -32.13 -31.47 -18.21
CA CYS A 9 -32.21 -32.79 -18.85
C CYS A 9 -31.05 -32.96 -19.84
N ASN A 10 -30.41 -34.12 -19.82
CA ASN A 10 -29.27 -34.47 -20.69
C ASN A 10 -28.11 -33.46 -20.64
N VAL A 11 -27.82 -32.90 -19.46
CA VAL A 11 -26.75 -31.91 -19.25
C VAL A 11 -25.58 -32.55 -18.51
N ARG A 12 -24.43 -32.69 -19.16
CA ARG A 12 -23.21 -33.36 -18.65
C ARG A 12 -23.51 -34.67 -17.91
N ILE A 13 -23.45 -34.69 -16.58
CA ILE A 13 -23.64 -35.90 -15.76
C ILE A 13 -25.11 -36.15 -15.39
N HIS A 14 -25.98 -35.16 -15.58
CA HIS A 14 -27.38 -35.21 -15.18
C HIS A 14 -28.24 -35.69 -16.35
N ARG A 15 -28.82 -36.88 -16.22
CA ARG A 15 -29.89 -37.35 -17.12
C ARG A 15 -31.12 -36.46 -16.97
N GLU A 16 -31.53 -36.26 -15.72
CA GLU A 16 -32.60 -35.36 -15.31
C GLU A 16 -32.33 -34.93 -13.86
N LEU A 17 -32.39 -33.63 -13.59
CA LEU A 17 -32.30 -33.05 -12.25
C LEU A 17 -33.33 -31.94 -12.13
N SER A 18 -34.13 -31.96 -11.06
CA SER A 18 -35.19 -30.98 -10.80
C SER A 18 -35.10 -30.49 -9.35
N LEU A 19 -35.09 -29.18 -9.15
CA LEU A 19 -34.82 -28.55 -7.85
C LEU A 19 -35.61 -27.25 -7.68
N ASP A 20 -36.07 -27.01 -6.45
CA ASP A 20 -36.72 -25.76 -6.03
C ASP A 20 -35.74 -24.81 -5.32
N PHE A 21 -35.89 -23.50 -5.55
CA PHE A 21 -35.11 -22.47 -4.87
C PHE A 21 -35.96 -21.74 -3.85
N ALA A 22 -35.43 -21.60 -2.64
CA ALA A 22 -36.02 -20.77 -1.59
C ALA A 22 -35.95 -19.27 -1.94
N PRO A 23 -36.92 -18.44 -1.49
CA PRO A 23 -36.85 -17.00 -1.65
C PRO A 23 -35.67 -16.36 -0.92
N GLY A 24 -35.24 -16.93 0.22
CA GLY A 24 -34.08 -16.49 1.00
C GLY A 24 -32.80 -17.28 0.68
N LEU A 25 -32.53 -18.33 1.46
CA LEU A 25 -31.30 -19.15 1.35
C LEU A 25 -31.62 -20.58 0.91
N THR A 26 -30.98 -20.99 -0.19
CA THR A 26 -30.96 -22.40 -0.66
C THR A 26 -29.56 -22.98 -0.51
N ILE A 27 -29.45 -24.17 0.08
CA ILE A 27 -28.18 -24.92 0.14
C ILE A 27 -28.26 -26.15 -0.77
N ILE A 28 -27.26 -26.34 -1.62
CA ILE A 28 -27.13 -27.51 -2.49
C ILE A 28 -25.83 -28.22 -2.10
N GLY A 29 -25.98 -29.29 -1.33
CA GLY A 29 -24.89 -30.14 -0.86
C GLY A 29 -24.59 -31.27 -1.82
N GLY A 30 -23.33 -31.69 -1.91
CA GLY A 30 -22.96 -32.90 -2.66
C GLY A 30 -21.45 -33.05 -2.70
N ALA A 31 -20.93 -34.27 -2.82
CA ALA A 31 -19.49 -34.51 -2.96
C ALA A 31 -18.92 -33.79 -4.19
N ASN A 32 -17.59 -33.70 -4.32
CA ASN A 32 -17.00 -33.25 -5.58
C ASN A 32 -17.47 -34.17 -6.72
N GLU A 33 -17.61 -33.61 -7.93
CA GLU A 33 -18.05 -34.33 -9.14
C GLU A 33 -19.53 -34.77 -9.19
N THR A 34 -20.33 -34.47 -8.16
CA THR A 34 -21.81 -34.66 -8.15
C THR A 34 -22.58 -33.68 -9.06
N GLY A 35 -21.89 -32.79 -9.76
CA GLY A 35 -22.48 -31.91 -10.76
C GLY A 35 -23.11 -30.63 -10.21
N LYS A 36 -22.67 -30.16 -9.04
CA LYS A 36 -22.98 -28.82 -8.52
C LYS A 36 -22.65 -27.71 -9.52
N SER A 37 -21.39 -27.65 -9.98
CA SER A 37 -20.97 -26.67 -10.99
C SER A 37 -21.64 -26.90 -12.36
N THR A 38 -22.02 -28.15 -12.67
CA THR A 38 -22.82 -28.45 -13.87
C THR A 38 -24.19 -27.76 -13.83
N LEU A 39 -24.88 -27.78 -12.69
CA LEU A 39 -26.14 -27.08 -12.50
C LEU A 39 -25.96 -25.57 -12.69
N LEU A 40 -24.97 -24.98 -12.02
CA LEU A 40 -24.65 -23.56 -12.14
C LEU A 40 -24.43 -23.17 -13.61
N GLU A 41 -23.54 -23.88 -14.29
CA GLU A 41 -23.24 -23.61 -15.69
C GLU A 41 -24.44 -23.78 -16.63
N ALA A 42 -25.35 -24.71 -16.34
CA ALA A 42 -26.58 -24.93 -17.10
C ALA A 42 -27.54 -23.75 -16.96
N LEU A 43 -27.77 -23.29 -15.73
CA LEU A 43 -28.62 -22.13 -15.45
C LEU A 43 -28.05 -20.85 -16.07
N HIS A 44 -26.74 -20.65 -15.94
CA HIS A 44 -26.06 -19.47 -16.50
C HIS A 44 -26.24 -19.40 -18.02
N ARG A 45 -25.99 -20.52 -18.70
CA ARG A 45 -26.13 -20.60 -20.16
C ARG A 45 -27.60 -20.51 -20.58
N ALA A 46 -28.54 -21.06 -19.82
CA ALA A 46 -29.96 -20.89 -20.11
C ALA A 46 -30.37 -19.41 -20.07
N LEU A 47 -29.86 -18.63 -19.13
CA LEU A 47 -30.18 -17.21 -19.02
C LEU A 47 -29.55 -16.37 -20.15
N PHE A 48 -28.28 -16.59 -20.50
CA PHE A 48 -27.53 -15.64 -21.34
C PHE A 48 -27.18 -16.14 -22.75
N LEU A 49 -27.10 -17.45 -22.97
CA LEU A 49 -26.70 -18.04 -24.26
C LEU A 49 -27.91 -18.33 -25.14
N LYS A 50 -27.80 -18.07 -26.45
CA LYS A 50 -28.84 -18.48 -27.41
C LYS A 50 -28.99 -19.99 -27.47
N SER A 51 -30.22 -20.48 -27.62
CA SER A 51 -30.45 -21.92 -27.84
C SER A 51 -29.81 -22.41 -29.14
N THR A 52 -29.61 -21.49 -30.09
CA THR A 52 -29.00 -21.78 -31.40
C THR A 52 -27.48 -21.66 -31.46
N ALA A 53 -26.84 -21.31 -30.33
CA ALA A 53 -25.39 -21.22 -30.24
C ALA A 53 -24.70 -22.58 -30.55
N ARG A 54 -23.45 -22.52 -31.01
CA ARG A 54 -22.65 -23.69 -31.42
C ARG A 54 -21.20 -23.56 -30.94
N GLY A 55 -20.48 -24.68 -30.97
CA GLY A 55 -19.06 -24.77 -30.60
C GLY A 55 -18.84 -24.97 -29.10
N ALA A 56 -17.61 -24.75 -28.65
CA ALA A 56 -17.15 -25.16 -27.31
C ALA A 56 -18.02 -24.69 -26.13
N VAL A 57 -18.72 -23.56 -26.26
CA VAL A 57 -19.60 -23.01 -25.21
C VAL A 57 -20.85 -23.87 -24.99
N VAL A 58 -21.38 -24.51 -26.05
CA VAL A 58 -22.54 -25.43 -25.99
C VAL A 58 -22.09 -26.89 -25.88
N ASP A 59 -20.96 -27.26 -26.49
CA ASP A 59 -20.38 -28.60 -26.34
C ASP A 59 -20.14 -28.94 -24.86
N ARG A 60 -19.80 -27.92 -24.06
CA ARG A 60 -19.67 -28.03 -22.60
C ARG A 60 -20.96 -28.40 -21.87
N LEU A 61 -22.15 -28.26 -22.45
CA LEU A 61 -23.41 -28.69 -21.84
C LEU A 61 -23.77 -30.14 -22.18
N HIS A 62 -23.23 -30.67 -23.29
CA HIS A 62 -23.61 -31.99 -23.77
C HIS A 62 -23.18 -33.10 -22.81
N SER A 63 -24.13 -33.99 -22.53
CA SER A 63 -23.83 -35.22 -21.81
C SER A 63 -23.01 -36.16 -22.69
N ARG A 64 -21.95 -36.74 -22.11
CA ARG A 64 -21.20 -37.84 -22.75
C ARG A 64 -21.81 -39.22 -22.43
N THR A 65 -22.68 -39.27 -21.42
CA THR A 65 -23.25 -40.51 -20.85
C THR A 65 -24.71 -40.70 -21.22
N HIS A 66 -25.44 -39.62 -21.49
CA HIS A 66 -26.87 -39.64 -21.80
C HIS A 66 -27.10 -39.07 -23.20
N GLN A 67 -27.80 -39.83 -24.04
CA GLN A 67 -28.17 -39.37 -25.37
C GLN A 67 -29.34 -38.40 -25.28
N GLY A 68 -29.21 -37.22 -25.89
CA GLY A 68 -30.28 -36.23 -25.95
C GLY A 68 -29.74 -34.82 -26.15
N VAL A 69 -30.65 -33.88 -26.46
CA VAL A 69 -30.32 -32.46 -26.54
C VAL A 69 -30.32 -31.87 -25.12
N PRO A 70 -29.27 -31.14 -24.71
CA PRO A 70 -29.24 -30.47 -23.41
C PRO A 70 -30.42 -29.50 -23.30
N THR A 71 -31.27 -29.73 -22.31
CA THR A 71 -32.51 -28.97 -22.12
C THR A 71 -32.53 -28.38 -20.71
N VAL A 72 -32.86 -27.10 -20.60
CA VAL A 72 -32.95 -26.38 -19.32
C VAL A 72 -34.29 -25.66 -19.25
N GLU A 73 -35.09 -26.02 -18.26
CA GLU A 73 -36.30 -25.33 -17.86
C GLU A 73 -36.04 -24.55 -16.57
N LEU A 74 -36.43 -23.28 -16.53
CA LEU A 74 -36.20 -22.39 -15.39
C LEU A 74 -37.44 -21.54 -15.13
N ALA A 75 -38.02 -21.66 -13.94
CA ALA A 75 -39.03 -20.75 -13.44
C ALA A 75 -38.38 -19.65 -12.58
N PHE A 76 -38.75 -18.40 -12.82
CA PHE A 76 -38.21 -17.25 -12.10
C PHE A 76 -39.21 -16.09 -12.02
N GLU A 77 -39.06 -15.23 -11.02
CA GLU A 77 -39.82 -13.97 -10.89
C GLU A 77 -38.98 -12.81 -11.41
N ALA A 78 -39.56 -11.99 -12.28
CA ALA A 78 -38.95 -10.75 -12.77
C ALA A 78 -40.04 -9.76 -13.22
N ARG A 79 -39.80 -8.47 -12.94
CA ARG A 79 -40.71 -7.34 -13.15
C ARG A 79 -42.09 -7.56 -12.52
N GLY A 80 -42.11 -8.13 -11.31
CA GLY A 80 -43.33 -8.42 -10.56
C GLY A 80 -44.19 -9.56 -11.14
N ARG A 81 -43.65 -10.38 -12.05
CA ARG A 81 -44.35 -11.50 -12.69
C ARG A 81 -43.54 -12.79 -12.62
N SER A 82 -44.23 -13.93 -12.64
CA SER A 82 -43.60 -15.26 -12.76
C SER A 82 -43.44 -15.64 -14.23
N TRP A 83 -42.27 -16.15 -14.56
CA TRP A 83 -41.85 -16.56 -15.90
C TRP A 83 -41.39 -18.01 -15.90
N ARG A 84 -41.65 -18.74 -16.98
CA ARG A 84 -41.08 -20.07 -17.25
C ARG A 84 -40.33 -20.03 -18.57
N LEU A 85 -39.02 -20.23 -18.49
CA LEU A 85 -38.12 -20.36 -19.62
C LEU A 85 -37.90 -21.84 -19.92
N SER A 86 -37.97 -22.24 -21.19
CA SER A 86 -37.50 -23.54 -21.68
C SER A 86 -36.49 -23.31 -22.80
N LYS A 87 -35.31 -23.93 -22.71
CA LYS A 87 -34.28 -23.88 -23.73
C LYS A 87 -33.72 -25.25 -24.07
N GLU A 88 -33.76 -25.60 -25.34
CA GLU A 88 -33.14 -26.79 -25.93
C GLU A 88 -31.93 -26.38 -26.76
N PHE A 89 -30.72 -26.79 -26.36
CA PHE A 89 -29.47 -26.41 -27.02
C PHE A 89 -29.11 -27.32 -28.22
N GLY A 90 -29.97 -27.35 -29.23
CA GLY A 90 -29.86 -28.20 -30.42
C GLY A 90 -29.07 -27.61 -31.60
N GLY A 91 -28.23 -26.59 -31.37
CA GLY A 91 -27.55 -25.85 -32.45
C GLY A 91 -28.57 -25.17 -33.38
N SER A 92 -28.51 -25.35 -34.71
CA SER A 92 -29.52 -24.73 -35.60
C SER A 92 -30.96 -25.15 -35.34
N ARG A 93 -31.18 -26.27 -34.64
CA ARG A 93 -32.51 -26.76 -34.25
C ARG A 93 -32.86 -26.41 -32.80
N GLY A 94 -32.04 -25.59 -32.13
CA GLY A 94 -32.31 -25.20 -30.75
C GLY A 94 -33.58 -24.38 -30.62
N ARG A 95 -34.30 -24.55 -29.50
CA ARG A 95 -35.60 -23.93 -29.24
C ARG A 95 -35.53 -23.13 -27.96
N THR A 96 -36.19 -21.97 -27.95
CA THR A 96 -36.36 -21.13 -26.76
C THR A 96 -37.84 -20.77 -26.65
N GLU A 97 -38.42 -21.02 -25.49
CA GLU A 97 -39.79 -20.62 -25.15
C GLU A 97 -39.77 -19.83 -23.84
N LEU A 98 -40.49 -18.71 -23.80
CA LEU A 98 -40.63 -17.90 -22.60
C LEU A 98 -42.11 -17.64 -22.34
N HIS A 99 -42.62 -18.20 -21.24
CA HIS A 99 -44.00 -18.13 -20.83
C HIS A 99 -44.13 -17.14 -19.66
N SER A 100 -45.08 -16.21 -19.74
CA SER A 100 -45.47 -15.35 -18.62
C SER A 100 -46.73 -15.90 -17.96
N SER A 101 -46.95 -15.60 -16.68
CA SER A 101 -48.15 -16.01 -15.92
C SER A 101 -49.46 -15.56 -16.59
N ASP A 102 -49.45 -14.41 -17.27
CA ASP A 102 -50.66 -13.74 -17.80
C ASP A 102 -50.58 -13.41 -19.31
N GLY A 103 -49.64 -14.02 -20.05
CA GLY A 103 -49.35 -13.64 -21.44
C GLY A 103 -49.25 -14.82 -22.41
N LEU A 104 -49.31 -14.52 -23.72
CA LEU A 104 -49.04 -15.51 -24.77
C LEU A 104 -47.57 -15.98 -24.71
N PRO A 105 -47.29 -17.26 -25.02
CA PRO A 105 -45.92 -17.78 -25.05
C PRO A 105 -45.10 -17.09 -26.14
N LEU A 106 -43.94 -16.58 -25.76
CA LEU A 106 -42.96 -16.05 -26.72
C LEU A 106 -42.03 -17.18 -27.16
N MET A 107 -41.67 -17.20 -28.44
CA MET A 107 -40.88 -18.26 -29.05
C MET A 107 -39.68 -17.71 -29.82
N GLY A 108 -38.59 -18.48 -29.84
CA GLY A 108 -37.41 -18.17 -30.66
C GLY A 108 -36.77 -16.83 -30.31
N GLN A 109 -36.54 -15.97 -31.31
CA GLN A 109 -35.83 -14.70 -31.15
C GLN A 109 -36.58 -13.73 -30.22
N GLU A 110 -37.91 -13.64 -30.30
CA GLU A 110 -38.71 -12.75 -29.45
C GLU A 110 -38.58 -13.14 -27.97
N ALA A 111 -38.54 -14.44 -27.68
CA ALA A 111 -38.30 -14.95 -26.33
C ALA A 111 -36.90 -14.58 -25.81
N GLU A 112 -35.87 -14.70 -26.66
CA GLU A 112 -34.49 -14.38 -26.30
C GLU A 112 -34.27 -12.87 -26.07
N GLU A 113 -34.86 -12.01 -26.89
CA GLU A 113 -34.80 -10.54 -26.74
C GLU A 113 -35.56 -10.08 -25.50
N LYS A 114 -36.74 -10.65 -25.23
CA LYS A 114 -37.48 -10.37 -24.01
C LYS A 114 -36.72 -10.83 -22.77
N LEU A 115 -36.12 -12.02 -22.80
CA LEU A 115 -35.28 -12.55 -21.73
C LEU A 115 -34.08 -11.62 -21.45
N ALA A 116 -33.37 -11.17 -22.48
CA ALA A 116 -32.27 -10.22 -22.34
C ALA A 116 -32.72 -8.90 -21.68
N THR A 117 -33.91 -8.40 -22.04
CA THR A 117 -34.52 -7.21 -21.43
C THR A 117 -34.83 -7.43 -19.94
N LEU A 118 -35.35 -8.61 -19.57
CA LEU A 118 -35.61 -8.96 -18.16
C LEU A 118 -34.31 -9.04 -17.34
N LEU A 119 -33.24 -9.56 -17.95
CA LEU A 119 -31.93 -9.69 -17.32
C LEU A 119 -31.11 -8.38 -17.29
N GLY A 120 -31.50 -7.38 -18.08
CA GLY A 120 -30.77 -6.13 -18.21
C GLY A 120 -29.46 -6.27 -18.99
N SER A 121 -29.36 -7.26 -19.88
CA SER A 121 -28.18 -7.49 -20.74
C SER A 121 -28.32 -6.79 -22.10
N ALA A 122 -27.20 -6.57 -22.80
CA ALA A 122 -27.16 -5.89 -24.10
C ALA A 122 -27.74 -6.73 -25.28
N GLY A 123 -28.27 -7.91 -25.00
CA GLY A 123 -28.83 -8.86 -25.97
C GLY A 123 -28.39 -10.30 -25.71
N PRO A 124 -29.02 -11.28 -26.39
CA PRO A 124 -28.67 -12.69 -26.27
C PRO A 124 -27.33 -13.02 -26.95
N LEU A 125 -26.49 -13.85 -26.31
CA LEU A 125 -25.12 -14.13 -26.76
C LEU A 125 -25.06 -15.24 -27.84
N ASP A 126 -24.38 -14.95 -28.95
CA ASP A 126 -24.08 -15.90 -30.03
C ASP A 126 -22.74 -16.63 -29.82
N GLY A 127 -22.67 -17.91 -30.21
CA GLY A 127 -21.54 -18.82 -29.93
C GLY A 127 -20.16 -18.35 -30.38
N ARG A 128 -20.03 -17.41 -31.33
CA ARG A 128 -18.74 -16.85 -31.78
C ARG A 128 -18.17 -15.75 -30.86
N ARG A 129 -19.04 -15.03 -30.12
CA ARG A 129 -18.64 -13.96 -29.17
C ARG A 129 -18.93 -14.35 -27.71
N ALA A 130 -19.57 -15.50 -27.48
CA ALA A 130 -20.01 -15.94 -26.17
C ALA A 130 -18.86 -16.32 -25.22
N GLY A 131 -17.72 -16.81 -25.71
CA GLY A 131 -16.64 -17.34 -24.85
C GLY A 131 -16.18 -16.36 -23.76
N SER A 132 -15.83 -15.12 -24.13
CA SER A 132 -15.39 -14.09 -23.17
C SER A 132 -16.52 -13.20 -22.66
N ALA A 133 -17.67 -13.13 -23.35
CA ALA A 133 -18.80 -12.30 -22.95
C ALA A 133 -19.70 -13.00 -21.91
N LEU A 134 -19.80 -14.33 -21.96
CA LEU A 134 -20.61 -15.12 -21.04
C LEU A 134 -20.07 -14.99 -19.61
N ASP A 135 -18.75 -15.15 -19.42
CA ASP A 135 -18.09 -15.04 -18.10
C ASP A 135 -18.30 -13.67 -17.43
N LYS A 136 -18.69 -12.64 -18.19
CA LYS A 136 -18.97 -11.28 -17.71
C LYS A 136 -20.43 -11.11 -17.24
N CYS A 137 -21.35 -11.91 -17.77
CA CYS A 137 -22.77 -11.83 -17.43
C CYS A 137 -22.98 -12.23 -15.97
N TRP A 138 -23.32 -11.25 -15.13
CA TRP A 138 -23.53 -11.43 -13.69
C TRP A 138 -22.33 -12.02 -12.95
N ALA A 139 -21.10 -11.79 -13.43
CA ALA A 139 -19.87 -12.24 -12.77
C ALA A 139 -19.76 -11.78 -11.30
N HIS A 140 -20.32 -10.60 -10.99
CA HIS A 140 -20.39 -10.04 -9.64
C HIS A 140 -21.45 -10.69 -8.75
N LEU A 141 -22.32 -11.54 -9.28
CA LEU A 141 -23.38 -12.25 -8.55
C LEU A 141 -23.10 -13.76 -8.47
N TRP A 142 -22.40 -14.32 -9.45
CA TRP A 142 -22.17 -15.76 -9.59
C TRP A 142 -20.69 -16.07 -9.37
N VAL A 143 -20.38 -16.62 -8.20
CA VAL A 143 -19.02 -16.96 -7.79
C VAL A 143 -18.74 -18.41 -8.15
N VAL A 144 -17.90 -18.62 -9.15
CA VAL A 144 -17.44 -19.95 -9.58
C VAL A 144 -16.33 -20.44 -8.65
N GLN A 145 -16.28 -21.76 -8.44
CA GLN A 145 -15.24 -22.41 -7.65
C GLN A 145 -13.83 -21.94 -8.05
N GLY A 146 -13.01 -21.61 -7.06
CA GLY A 146 -11.63 -21.14 -7.24
C GLY A 146 -11.47 -19.64 -7.57
N GLN A 147 -12.56 -18.90 -7.80
CA GLN A 147 -12.52 -17.45 -8.10
C GLN A 147 -13.00 -16.55 -6.95
N ALA A 148 -13.43 -17.14 -5.83
CA ALA A 148 -13.96 -16.40 -4.69
C ALA A 148 -12.97 -15.39 -4.09
N GLY A 149 -11.66 -15.68 -4.15
CA GLY A 149 -10.60 -14.79 -3.64
C GLY A 149 -10.13 -13.69 -4.60
N ASN A 150 -10.72 -13.55 -5.78
CA ASN A 150 -10.34 -12.51 -6.75
C ASN A 150 -10.90 -11.14 -6.33
N ASP A 151 -10.17 -10.06 -6.62
CA ASP A 151 -10.64 -8.68 -6.36
C ASP A 151 -11.62 -8.24 -7.47
N PRO A 152 -12.92 -8.05 -7.18
CA PRO A 152 -13.91 -7.61 -8.15
C PRO A 152 -13.65 -6.19 -8.69
N LEU A 153 -12.81 -5.37 -8.02
CA LEU A 153 -12.48 -4.01 -8.46
C LEU A 153 -11.25 -3.95 -9.41
N GLN A 154 -10.42 -5.00 -9.45
CA GLN A 154 -9.24 -5.04 -10.34
C GLN A 154 -9.60 -5.43 -11.78
N ASP A 155 -10.51 -6.38 -11.98
CA ASP A 155 -10.85 -6.92 -13.30
C ASP A 155 -12.15 -6.32 -13.87
N ARG A 156 -12.02 -5.11 -14.40
CA ARG A 156 -13.15 -4.34 -14.95
C ARG A 156 -13.70 -4.91 -16.24
N GLU A 157 -12.89 -5.68 -16.95
CA GLU A 157 -13.37 -6.36 -18.13
C GLU A 157 -14.35 -7.47 -17.74
N THR A 158 -14.13 -8.11 -16.59
CA THR A 158 -14.97 -9.20 -16.08
C THR A 158 -16.15 -8.71 -15.23
N TYR A 159 -15.96 -7.68 -14.41
CA TYR A 159 -17.00 -7.13 -13.55
C TYR A 159 -17.48 -5.76 -14.08
N PRO A 160 -18.62 -5.67 -14.79
CA PRO A 160 -19.14 -4.40 -15.29
C PRO A 160 -19.63 -3.54 -14.11
N LEU A 161 -18.79 -2.62 -13.65
CA LEU A 161 -19.06 -1.73 -12.50
C LEU A 161 -19.84 -0.47 -12.92
N GLU A 162 -20.05 -0.22 -14.21
CA GLU A 162 -20.76 0.96 -14.72
C GLU A 162 -22.22 1.05 -14.24
N PRO A 163 -23.02 -0.03 -14.21
CA PRO A 163 -24.38 0.01 -13.67
C PRO A 163 -24.40 0.35 -12.18
N LEU A 164 -23.42 -0.15 -11.42
CA LEU A 164 -23.21 0.15 -10.01
C LEU A 164 -22.88 1.62 -9.80
N ILE A 165 -21.92 2.15 -10.56
CA ILE A 165 -21.53 3.57 -10.53
C ILE A 165 -22.75 4.45 -10.86
N ARG A 166 -23.50 4.14 -11.93
CA ARG A 166 -24.73 4.89 -12.28
C ARG A 166 -25.80 4.85 -11.19
N GLN A 167 -25.90 3.75 -10.44
CA GLN A 167 -26.88 3.63 -9.36
C GLN A 167 -26.43 4.36 -8.10
N LEU A 168 -25.14 4.35 -7.81
CA LEU A 168 -24.52 5.18 -6.77
C LEU A 168 -24.61 6.68 -7.13
N GLU A 169 -24.46 7.06 -8.40
CA GLU A 169 -24.68 8.43 -8.90
C GLU A 169 -26.12 8.91 -8.67
N GLN A 170 -27.11 8.07 -8.98
CA GLN A 170 -28.53 8.37 -8.74
C GLN A 170 -28.84 8.58 -7.26
N ARG A 171 -28.15 7.87 -6.35
CA ARG A 171 -28.28 8.05 -4.90
C ARG A 171 -27.43 9.23 -4.36
N GLY A 172 -26.30 9.55 -5.00
CA GLY A 172 -25.30 10.53 -4.55
C GLY A 172 -25.48 11.97 -5.06
N GLY A 173 -26.42 12.21 -5.97
CA GLY A 173 -27.00 13.53 -6.25
C GLY A 173 -26.15 14.57 -7.00
N ALA A 174 -24.91 14.29 -7.43
CA ALA A 174 -24.13 15.26 -8.21
C ALA A 174 -23.10 14.59 -9.14
N ALA A 175 -22.85 15.20 -10.30
CA ALA A 175 -22.08 14.65 -11.41
C ALA A 175 -20.57 14.45 -11.12
N LEU A 176 -20.04 13.44 -11.81
CA LEU A 176 -18.64 13.03 -11.97
C LEU A 176 -17.65 14.19 -12.13
N GLN A 177 -16.42 14.01 -11.65
CA GLN A 177 -15.29 14.86 -12.02
C GLN A 177 -15.20 15.00 -13.54
N SER A 178 -15.43 16.22 -14.04
CA SER A 178 -15.42 16.50 -15.47
C SER A 178 -13.96 16.50 -16.00
N ARG A 179 -13.76 16.31 -17.31
CA ARG A 179 -12.43 16.56 -17.92
C ARG A 179 -11.97 18.00 -17.67
N LEU A 180 -12.93 18.92 -17.57
CA LEU A 180 -12.68 20.31 -17.21
C LEU A 180 -12.11 20.42 -15.79
N ASP A 181 -12.59 19.62 -14.83
CA ASP A 181 -12.10 19.65 -13.44
C ASP A 181 -10.64 19.23 -13.34
N GLN A 182 -10.24 18.19 -14.09
CA GLN A 182 -8.84 17.76 -14.18
C GLN A 182 -7.95 18.84 -14.82
N GLN A 183 -8.44 19.49 -15.88
CA GLN A 183 -7.74 20.60 -16.52
C GLN A 183 -7.61 21.80 -15.58
N VAL A 184 -8.64 22.10 -14.80
CA VAL A 184 -8.63 23.17 -13.79
C VAL A 184 -7.62 22.85 -12.69
N ALA A 185 -7.59 21.62 -12.16
CA ALA A 185 -6.60 21.18 -11.18
C ALA A 185 -5.16 21.33 -11.73
N GLY A 186 -4.93 20.85 -12.96
CA GLY A 186 -3.63 20.97 -13.63
C GLY A 186 -3.19 22.43 -13.81
N ARG A 187 -4.10 23.31 -14.23
CA ARG A 187 -3.81 24.75 -14.34
C ARG A 187 -3.52 25.42 -13.01
N ILE A 188 -4.24 25.05 -11.95
CA ILE A 188 -3.97 25.55 -10.59
C ILE A 188 -2.56 25.13 -10.15
N ASP A 189 -2.19 23.86 -10.36
CA ASP A 189 -0.86 23.34 -10.02
C ASP A 189 0.24 23.99 -10.86
N GLU A 190 0.02 24.23 -12.16
CA GLU A 190 0.94 24.97 -13.04
C GLU A 190 1.19 26.40 -12.54
N GLN A 191 0.12 27.15 -12.24
CA GLN A 191 0.20 28.52 -11.73
C GLN A 191 0.89 28.57 -10.36
N LEU A 192 0.60 27.62 -9.48
CA LEU A 192 1.27 27.52 -8.17
C LEU A 192 2.75 27.17 -8.31
N ASN A 193 3.11 26.26 -9.20
CA ASN A 193 4.51 25.91 -9.46
C ASN A 193 5.28 27.05 -10.14
N ALA A 194 4.62 27.92 -10.90
CA ALA A 194 5.21 29.12 -11.46
C ALA A 194 5.50 30.19 -10.37
N THR A 195 4.62 30.30 -9.36
CA THR A 195 4.71 31.32 -8.30
C THR A 195 5.53 30.88 -7.09
N PHE A 196 5.43 29.63 -6.67
CA PHE A 196 6.03 29.11 -5.42
C PHE A 196 6.97 27.92 -5.65
N THR A 197 7.89 27.74 -4.71
CA THR A 197 8.66 26.51 -4.50
C THR A 197 8.31 25.92 -3.13
N ASN A 198 8.62 24.63 -2.91
CA ASN A 198 8.39 23.92 -1.65
C ASN A 198 6.91 23.89 -1.17
N LEU A 199 5.96 23.67 -2.10
CA LEU A 199 4.51 23.59 -1.83
C LEU A 199 4.13 22.59 -0.71
N GLY A 200 4.94 21.56 -0.45
CA GLY A 200 4.69 20.57 0.60
C GLY A 200 5.11 20.95 2.03
N ARG A 201 5.68 22.15 2.24
CA ARG A 201 6.03 22.68 3.57
C ARG A 201 5.50 24.11 3.73
N THR A 202 6.40 25.09 3.74
CA THR A 202 6.09 26.51 3.73
C THR A 202 6.33 27.02 2.31
N PRO A 203 5.26 27.41 1.57
CA PRO A 203 5.40 27.95 0.22
C PRO A 203 6.34 29.16 0.23
N ARG A 204 7.35 29.16 -0.64
CA ARG A 204 8.28 30.29 -0.80
C ARG A 204 8.23 30.81 -2.23
N PRO A 205 8.31 32.13 -2.46
CA PRO A 205 8.35 32.67 -3.82
C PRO A 205 9.43 31.99 -4.65
N ARG A 206 9.06 31.49 -5.84
CA ARG A 206 10.00 30.86 -6.76
C ARG A 206 10.94 31.90 -7.33
N LYS A 207 12.24 31.59 -7.44
CA LYS A 207 13.23 32.50 -8.03
C LYS A 207 12.77 32.92 -9.43
N HIS A 208 12.82 34.22 -9.72
CA HIS A 208 12.35 34.85 -10.97
C HIS A 208 10.82 34.85 -11.21
N SER A 209 10.00 34.36 -10.27
CA SER A 209 8.53 34.54 -10.33
C SER A 209 8.13 36.02 -10.22
N PRO A 210 6.92 36.41 -10.67
CA PRO A 210 6.39 37.76 -10.46
C PRO A 210 6.42 38.19 -8.98
N LEU A 211 6.03 37.30 -8.07
CA LEU A 211 6.07 37.55 -6.63
C LEU A 211 7.50 37.78 -6.11
N TRP A 212 8.46 36.96 -6.54
CA TRP A 212 9.87 37.14 -6.16
C TRP A 212 10.44 38.46 -6.71
N LYS A 213 10.11 38.82 -7.96
CA LYS A 213 10.55 40.09 -8.56
C LYS A 213 9.98 41.28 -7.80
N ALA A 214 8.69 41.25 -7.45
CA ALA A 214 8.05 42.30 -6.67
C ALA A 214 8.67 42.42 -5.26
N GLU A 215 8.99 41.30 -4.61
CA GLU A 215 9.68 41.29 -3.31
C GLU A 215 11.08 41.93 -3.39
N GLN A 216 11.86 41.61 -4.43
CA GLN A 216 13.18 42.22 -4.64
C GLN A 216 13.09 43.72 -4.95
N GLN A 217 12.12 44.14 -5.76
CA GLN A 217 11.91 45.55 -6.08
C GLN A 217 11.49 46.36 -4.85
N LYS A 218 10.58 45.82 -4.02
CA LYS A 218 10.21 46.42 -2.74
C LYS A 218 11.43 46.59 -1.82
N ALA A 219 12.27 45.56 -1.72
CA ALA A 219 13.50 45.62 -0.91
C ALA A 219 14.51 46.64 -1.44
N LEU A 220 14.63 46.78 -2.76
CA LEU A 220 15.51 47.76 -3.40
C LEU A 220 14.99 49.19 -3.19
N ALA A 221 13.70 49.43 -3.39
CA ALA A 221 13.07 50.73 -3.15
C ALA A 221 13.16 51.14 -1.68
N ALA A 222 13.00 50.20 -0.73
CA ALA A 222 13.15 50.48 0.70
C ALA A 222 14.58 50.91 1.06
N ARG A 223 15.60 50.31 0.42
CA ARG A 223 17.01 50.72 0.60
C ARG A 223 17.27 52.11 0.01
N ALA A 224 16.69 52.40 -1.16
CA ALA A 224 16.81 53.71 -1.78
C ALA A 224 16.15 54.81 -0.91
N LEU A 225 14.99 54.52 -0.31
CA LEU A 225 14.33 55.44 0.62
C LEU A 225 15.20 55.71 1.85
N ALA A 226 15.74 54.68 2.49
CA ALA A 226 16.62 54.86 3.66
C ALA A 226 17.86 55.70 3.32
N GLN A 227 18.43 55.53 2.12
CA GLN A 227 19.55 56.36 1.65
C GLN A 227 19.13 57.81 1.42
N ALA A 228 17.97 58.05 0.82
CA ALA A 228 17.45 59.40 0.60
C ALA A 228 17.10 60.12 1.91
N GLU A 229 16.51 59.42 2.88
CA GLU A 229 16.24 59.94 4.23
C GLU A 229 17.54 60.34 4.94
N GLN A 230 18.58 59.52 4.82
CA GLN A 230 19.89 59.82 5.36
C GLN A 230 20.48 61.09 4.72
N LEU A 231 20.40 61.25 3.40
CA LEU A 231 20.87 62.44 2.69
C LEU A 231 20.14 63.72 3.17
N VAL A 232 18.83 63.67 3.37
CA VAL A 232 18.05 64.80 3.90
C VAL A 232 18.41 65.12 5.35
N GLN A 233 18.63 64.11 6.19
CA GLN A 233 19.08 64.32 7.56
C GLN A 233 20.49 64.94 7.61
N GLU A 234 21.39 64.49 6.73
CA GLU A 234 22.73 65.05 6.60
C GLU A 234 22.70 66.52 6.14
N ASP A 235 21.88 66.87 5.14
CA ASP A 235 21.72 68.27 4.71
C ASP A 235 21.16 69.17 5.82
N ARG A 236 20.14 68.68 6.55
CA ARG A 236 19.56 69.41 7.70
C ARG A 236 20.59 69.62 8.81
N ALA A 237 21.34 68.60 9.18
CA ALA A 237 22.35 68.68 10.23
C ALA A 237 23.49 69.65 9.84
N VAL A 238 23.97 69.58 8.60
CA VAL A 238 24.99 70.50 8.09
C VAL A 238 24.46 71.93 8.03
N SER A 239 23.22 72.14 7.60
CA SER A 239 22.60 73.47 7.53
C SER A 239 22.39 74.10 8.91
N GLN A 240 21.94 73.34 9.90
CA GLN A 240 21.81 73.82 11.28
C GLN A 240 23.17 74.16 11.89
N ARG A 241 24.18 73.32 11.66
CA ARG A 241 25.54 73.57 12.14
C ARG A 241 26.15 74.83 11.52
N LEU A 242 25.92 75.06 10.22
CA LEU A 242 26.35 76.29 9.55
C LEU A 242 25.73 77.55 10.15
N ALA A 243 24.44 77.52 10.49
CA ALA A 243 23.79 78.66 11.13
C ALA A 243 24.40 78.97 12.52
N GLN A 244 24.62 77.94 13.33
CA GLN A 244 25.25 78.07 14.65
C GLN A 244 26.66 78.66 14.56
N VAL A 245 27.49 78.14 13.66
CA VAL A 245 28.88 78.59 13.48
C VAL A 245 28.94 80.07 13.03
N ARG A 246 27.98 80.52 12.20
CA ARG A 246 27.90 81.93 11.77
C ARG A 246 27.53 82.88 12.92
N ASP A 247 26.60 82.48 13.77
CA ASP A 247 26.21 83.26 14.94
C ASP A 247 27.36 83.34 15.97
N GLU A 248 28.06 82.23 16.19
CA GLU A 248 29.24 82.15 17.07
C GLU A 248 30.40 83.03 16.54
N LEU A 249 30.60 83.09 15.22
CA LEU A 249 31.58 83.97 14.58
C LEU A 249 31.27 85.46 14.79
N GLY A 250 30.00 85.85 14.67
CA GLY A 250 29.57 87.24 14.88
C GLY A 250 29.78 87.73 16.31
N GLN A 251 29.45 86.88 17.29
CA GLN A 251 29.62 87.19 18.72
C GLN A 251 31.10 87.25 19.14
N SER A 252 31.95 86.38 18.58
CA SER A 252 33.39 86.37 18.88
C SER A 252 34.10 87.64 18.40
N ARG A 253 33.74 88.15 17.20
CA ARG A 253 34.33 89.38 16.63
C ARG A 253 34.09 90.62 17.48
N GLY A 254 32.86 90.86 17.94
CA GLY A 254 32.52 92.05 18.73
C GLY A 254 33.24 92.12 20.07
N ARG A 255 33.45 90.97 20.74
CA ARG A 255 34.14 90.89 22.05
C ARG A 255 35.65 91.10 21.94
N LEU A 256 36.24 90.79 20.79
CA LEU A 256 37.68 90.90 20.53
C LEU A 256 38.16 92.36 20.40
N ASP A 257 37.33 93.24 19.84
CA ASP A 257 37.69 94.65 19.60
C ASP A 257 37.68 95.49 20.90
N GLU A 258 36.89 95.10 21.89
CA GLU A 258 36.81 95.76 23.20
C GLU A 258 38.02 95.43 24.10
N LEU A 259 38.51 94.18 24.02
CA LEU A 259 39.66 93.69 24.79
C LEU A 259 40.99 94.35 24.40
N LYS A 260 41.20 94.64 23.11
CA LYS A 260 42.46 95.18 22.56
C LYS A 260 42.87 96.57 23.10
N LYS A 261 41.94 97.32 23.72
CA LYS A 261 42.21 98.67 24.27
C LYS A 261 42.66 98.66 25.74
N ARG A 262 42.40 97.59 26.51
CA ARG A 262 42.50 97.58 28.00
C ARG A 262 43.67 96.78 28.57
N LEU A 263 44.17 95.77 27.85
CA LEU A 263 45.23 94.86 28.31
C LEU A 263 46.65 95.45 28.57
N PRO A 264 47.18 96.46 27.84
CA PRO A 264 48.61 96.80 27.89
C PRO A 264 49.14 97.28 29.25
N GLN A 265 48.32 98.00 30.02
CA GLN A 265 48.74 98.60 31.30
C GLN A 265 48.76 97.57 32.45
N LEU A 266 47.89 96.57 32.38
CA LEU A 266 47.76 95.50 33.35
C LEU A 266 48.87 94.43 33.21
N ARG A 267 49.35 94.18 31.98
CA ARG A 267 50.41 93.21 31.64
C ARG A 267 51.73 93.41 32.39
N ARG A 268 52.14 94.66 32.65
CA ARG A 268 53.47 94.97 33.19
C ARG A 268 53.68 94.43 34.61
N LEU A 269 52.67 94.54 35.47
CA LEU A 269 52.72 94.06 36.86
C LEU A 269 52.36 92.57 36.96
N GLN A 270 51.48 92.09 36.08
CA GLN A 270 51.10 90.69 36.00
C GLN A 270 52.19 89.79 35.43
N ALA A 271 53.06 90.28 34.54
CA ALA A 271 54.20 89.50 34.01
C ALA A 271 55.11 88.92 35.12
N GLN A 272 55.27 89.66 36.23
CA GLN A 272 56.03 89.22 37.40
C GLN A 272 55.28 88.12 38.20
N CYS A 273 53.96 88.22 38.31
CA CYS A 273 53.11 87.18 38.92
C CYS A 273 52.92 85.94 38.01
N LEU A 274 52.89 86.14 36.69
CA LEU A 274 52.79 85.11 35.66
C LEU A 274 54.04 84.24 35.59
N MET A 275 55.24 84.82 35.71
CA MET A 275 56.49 84.04 35.71
C MET A 275 56.48 83.01 36.84
N GLN A 276 56.14 83.44 38.05
CA GLN A 276 56.05 82.55 39.22
C GLN A 276 54.85 81.58 39.15
N ARG A 277 53.74 82.00 38.51
CA ARG A 277 52.57 81.15 38.26
C ARG A 277 52.81 80.11 37.17
N GLN A 278 53.59 80.41 36.14
CA GLN A 278 53.97 79.49 35.07
C GLN A 278 54.86 78.37 35.61
N GLU A 279 55.83 78.69 36.49
CA GLU A 279 56.60 77.67 37.21
C GLU A 279 55.67 76.72 37.99
N LEU A 280 54.69 77.27 38.71
CA LEU A 280 53.70 76.47 39.44
C LEU A 280 52.72 75.70 38.52
N ASP A 281 52.28 76.26 37.40
CA ASP A 281 51.37 75.62 36.45
C ASP A 281 52.06 74.47 35.71
N THR A 282 53.35 74.60 35.38
CA THR A 282 54.15 73.48 34.83
C THR A 282 54.31 72.36 35.86
N LEU A 283 54.48 72.67 37.15
CA LEU A 283 54.50 71.69 38.24
C LEU A 283 53.09 71.07 38.45
N ASN A 284 52.01 71.85 38.37
CA ASN A 284 50.63 71.38 38.47
C ASN A 284 50.26 70.39 37.35
N ILE A 285 50.65 70.69 36.10
CA ILE A 285 50.42 69.81 34.95
C ILE A 285 51.20 68.51 35.13
N ARG A 286 52.47 68.60 35.57
CA ARG A 286 53.31 67.43 35.87
C ARG A 286 52.72 66.57 36.99
N VAL A 287 52.34 67.15 38.13
CA VAL A 287 51.74 66.42 39.25
C VAL A 287 50.38 65.82 38.87
N LYS A 288 49.53 66.54 38.12
CA LYS A 288 48.24 66.00 37.63
C LYS A 288 48.43 64.87 36.62
N GLY A 289 49.39 64.99 35.71
CA GLY A 289 49.75 63.94 34.76
C GLY A 289 50.26 62.70 35.47
N LEU A 290 51.29 62.85 36.31
CA LEU A 290 51.85 61.77 37.13
C LEU A 290 50.80 61.12 38.04
N GLY A 291 49.87 61.90 38.61
CA GLY A 291 48.78 61.38 39.45
C GLY A 291 47.64 60.69 38.68
N ARG A 292 47.43 61.00 37.40
CA ARG A 292 46.53 60.23 36.51
C ARG A 292 47.18 58.93 36.10
N ASP A 293 48.46 58.98 35.72
CA ASP A 293 49.22 57.82 35.30
C ASP A 293 49.40 56.83 36.47
N HIS A 294 49.67 57.32 37.67
CA HIS A 294 49.77 56.51 38.89
C HIS A 294 48.46 55.78 39.21
N ARG A 295 47.30 56.46 39.16
CA ARG A 295 45.98 55.83 39.36
C ARG A 295 45.63 54.84 38.26
N SER A 296 45.83 55.22 37.00
CA SER A 296 45.57 54.35 35.85
C SER A 296 46.41 53.08 35.92
N LEU A 297 47.68 53.20 36.33
CA LEU A 297 48.56 52.05 36.52
C LEU A 297 48.04 51.11 37.63
N GLN A 298 47.56 51.64 38.75
CA GLN A 298 46.97 50.83 39.84
C GLN A 298 45.70 50.11 39.40
N GLU A 299 44.78 50.80 38.73
CA GLU A 299 43.51 50.25 38.24
C GLU A 299 43.73 49.17 37.17
N LEU A 300 44.59 49.45 36.18
CA LEU A 300 44.92 48.50 35.12
C LEU A 300 45.66 47.27 35.64
N THR A 301 46.54 47.44 36.64
CA THR A 301 47.23 46.30 37.29
C THR A 301 46.24 45.43 38.06
N ARG A 302 45.23 46.04 38.72
CA ARG A 302 44.17 45.30 39.40
C ARG A 302 43.25 44.57 38.42
N ALA A 303 42.85 45.22 37.33
CA ALA A 303 42.03 44.62 36.28
C ALA A 303 42.75 43.45 35.58
N ALA A 304 44.04 43.60 35.26
CA ALA A 304 44.84 42.52 34.69
C ALA A 304 44.88 41.28 35.61
N ARG A 305 45.10 41.48 36.92
CA ARG A 305 45.05 40.37 37.91
C ARG A 305 43.69 39.69 37.98
N GLN A 306 42.60 40.45 37.88
CA GLN A 306 41.25 39.88 37.88
C GLN A 306 40.97 39.04 36.63
N HIS A 307 41.31 39.54 35.44
CA HIS A 307 41.19 38.77 34.20
C HIS A 307 42.05 37.50 34.22
N GLN A 308 43.25 37.56 34.81
CA GLN A 308 44.12 36.39 35.00
C GLN A 308 43.46 35.30 35.86
N GLN A 309 42.80 35.67 36.97
CA GLN A 309 42.07 34.72 37.82
C GLN A 309 40.88 34.08 37.10
N GLU A 310 40.11 34.88 36.33
CA GLU A 310 38.98 34.38 35.54
C GLU A 310 39.42 33.43 34.41
N GLN A 311 40.56 33.70 33.77
CA GLN A 311 41.15 32.78 32.80
C GLN A 311 41.51 31.44 33.43
N GLU A 312 42.07 31.44 34.64
CA GLU A 312 42.45 30.21 35.32
C GLU A 312 41.21 29.33 35.64
N GLN A 313 40.10 29.95 36.03
CA GLN A 313 38.81 29.27 36.20
C GLN A 313 38.28 28.71 34.87
N CYS A 314 38.35 29.48 33.78
CA CYS A 314 37.93 29.01 32.45
C CYS A 314 38.80 27.85 31.95
N ARG A 315 40.13 27.89 32.19
CA ARG A 315 41.05 26.79 31.85
C ARG A 315 40.74 25.51 32.62
N LYS A 316 40.42 25.62 33.92
CA LYS A 316 39.98 24.46 34.72
C LYS A 316 38.71 23.84 34.14
N ARG A 317 37.68 24.65 33.85
CA ARG A 317 36.43 24.20 33.21
C ARG A 317 36.66 23.58 31.83
N ALA A 318 37.53 24.16 31.01
CA ALA A 318 37.87 23.63 29.70
C ALA A 318 38.51 22.23 29.77
N ARG A 319 39.39 22.00 30.76
CA ARG A 319 39.98 20.66 31.01
C ARG A 319 38.92 19.64 31.41
N THR A 320 38.00 19.99 32.30
CA THR A 320 36.89 19.10 32.71
C THR A 320 35.98 18.76 31.53
N LEU A 321 35.60 19.75 30.70
CA LEU A 321 34.78 19.52 29.51
C LEU A 321 35.50 18.67 28.46
N ALA A 322 36.83 18.82 28.32
CA ALA A 322 37.61 17.98 27.42
C ALA A 322 37.59 16.51 27.85
N GLN A 323 37.73 16.22 29.15
CA GLN A 323 37.61 14.86 29.70
C GLN A 323 36.20 14.28 29.49
N GLN A 324 35.15 15.08 29.73
CA GLN A 324 33.76 14.68 29.49
C GLN A 324 33.46 14.41 28.02
N LEU A 325 34.07 15.18 27.10
CA LEU A 325 33.91 14.97 25.66
C LEU A 325 34.59 13.68 25.21
N GLU A 326 35.77 13.38 25.77
CA GLU A 326 36.48 12.14 25.50
C GLU A 326 35.69 10.93 25.98
N SER A 327 35.17 10.95 27.21
CA SER A 327 34.31 9.88 27.72
C SER A 327 33.03 9.73 26.89
N ALA A 328 32.37 10.83 26.51
CA ALA A 328 31.15 10.77 25.69
C ALA A 328 31.42 10.20 24.29
N ARG A 329 32.58 10.50 23.68
CA ARG A 329 33.01 9.92 22.40
C ARG A 329 33.31 8.43 22.50
N GLN A 330 33.91 7.99 23.62
CA GLN A 330 34.14 6.57 23.87
C GLN A 330 32.81 5.81 23.94
N THR A 331 31.84 6.32 24.72
CA THR A 331 30.48 5.74 24.80
C THR A 331 29.76 5.73 23.45
N GLN A 332 29.89 6.81 22.65
CA GLN A 332 29.35 6.86 21.29
C GLN A 332 29.96 5.76 20.40
N ALA A 333 31.28 5.60 20.42
CA ALA A 333 31.98 4.60 19.62
C ALA A 333 31.62 3.17 20.05
N GLU A 334 31.46 2.92 21.35
CA GLU A 334 30.99 1.62 21.87
C GLU A 334 29.59 1.28 21.37
N HIS A 335 28.64 2.21 21.48
CA HIS A 335 27.28 1.99 20.99
C HIS A 335 27.23 1.86 19.46
N GLN A 336 28.05 2.60 18.70
CA GLN A 336 28.18 2.41 17.26
C GLN A 336 28.64 1.00 16.89
N ARG A 337 29.68 0.48 17.56
CA ARG A 337 30.16 -0.89 17.35
C ARG A 337 29.08 -1.92 17.69
N GLN A 338 28.36 -1.72 18.79
CA GLN A 338 27.26 -2.62 19.20
C GLN A 338 26.11 -2.64 18.18
N VAL A 339 25.69 -1.47 17.68
CA VAL A 339 24.65 -1.37 16.64
C VAL A 339 25.11 -2.07 15.35
N HIS A 340 26.35 -1.84 14.93
CA HIS A 340 26.90 -2.49 13.73
C HIS A 340 26.89 -4.01 13.86
N HIS A 341 27.42 -4.56 14.96
CA HIS A 341 27.42 -5.99 15.23
C HIS A 341 26.00 -6.59 15.29
N LEU A 342 25.04 -5.89 15.92
CA LEU A 342 23.65 -6.36 15.98
C LEU A 342 22.96 -6.35 14.60
N ARG A 343 23.28 -5.38 13.72
CA ARG A 343 22.77 -5.32 12.35
C ARG A 343 23.35 -6.44 11.48
N GLU A 344 24.64 -6.74 11.60
CA GLU A 344 25.26 -7.88 10.94
C GLU A 344 24.61 -9.19 11.38
N ARG A 345 24.39 -9.35 12.70
CA ARG A 345 23.71 -10.54 13.24
C ARG A 345 22.26 -10.66 12.77
N ASP A 346 21.51 -9.56 12.66
CA ASP A 346 20.14 -9.59 12.11
C ASP A 346 20.12 -9.94 10.61
N ALA A 347 21.08 -9.41 9.85
CA ALA A 347 21.24 -9.75 8.44
C ALA A 347 21.56 -11.24 8.25
N HIS A 348 22.46 -11.80 9.08
CA HIS A 348 22.77 -13.21 9.10
C HIS A 348 21.55 -14.08 9.45
N LEU A 349 20.82 -13.75 10.52
CA LEU A 349 19.61 -14.48 10.92
C LEU A 349 18.51 -14.40 9.86
N SER A 350 18.32 -13.23 9.24
CA SER A 350 17.35 -13.04 8.15
C SER A 350 17.73 -13.82 6.89
N HIS A 351 19.03 -14.00 6.63
CA HIS A 351 19.52 -14.88 5.58
C HIS A 351 19.26 -16.36 5.92
N LYS A 352 19.59 -16.79 7.15
CA LYS A 352 19.38 -18.18 7.60
C LYS A 352 17.89 -18.57 7.61
N LEU A 353 17.00 -17.66 8.00
CA LEU A 353 15.55 -17.88 7.95
C LEU A 353 15.05 -18.11 6.52
N ARG A 354 15.51 -17.30 5.56
CA ARG A 354 15.19 -17.49 4.14
C ARG A 354 15.70 -18.83 3.62
N GLN A 355 16.92 -19.23 3.98
CA GLN A 355 17.45 -20.55 3.65
C GLN A 355 16.53 -21.65 4.18
N LEU A 356 16.23 -21.66 5.48
CA LEU A 356 15.37 -22.67 6.12
C LEU A 356 13.96 -22.73 5.52
N GLN A 357 13.39 -21.59 5.12
CA GLN A 357 12.11 -21.53 4.40
C GLN A 357 12.20 -22.21 3.03
N CYS A 358 13.22 -21.91 2.22
CA CYS A 358 13.42 -22.57 0.93
C CYS A 358 13.62 -24.09 1.09
N TRP A 359 14.34 -24.53 2.14
CA TRP A 359 14.49 -25.96 2.45
C TRP A 359 13.15 -26.64 2.77
N LYS A 360 12.29 -25.98 3.56
CA LYS A 360 10.95 -26.47 3.88
C LYS A 360 10.06 -26.56 2.63
N ASP A 361 10.06 -25.51 1.82
CA ASP A 361 9.24 -25.45 0.60
C ASP A 361 9.71 -26.48 -0.44
N GLN A 362 11.02 -26.64 -0.63
CA GLN A 362 11.60 -27.65 -1.52
C GLN A 362 11.12 -29.05 -1.13
N ARG A 363 11.19 -29.38 0.16
CA ARG A 363 10.83 -30.71 0.62
C ARG A 363 9.34 -31.00 0.51
N ARG A 364 8.49 -30.02 0.85
CA ARG A 364 7.04 -30.10 0.65
C ARG A 364 6.70 -30.35 -0.82
N LEU A 365 7.33 -29.62 -1.74
CA LEU A 365 7.12 -29.79 -3.18
C LEU A 365 7.66 -31.13 -3.69
N GLN A 366 8.83 -31.58 -3.22
CA GLN A 366 9.37 -32.90 -3.56
C GLN A 366 8.45 -34.05 -3.12
N GLN A 367 7.93 -34.00 -1.90
CA GLN A 367 6.96 -34.99 -1.40
C GLN A 367 5.68 -35.00 -2.25
N ALA A 368 5.16 -33.82 -2.60
CA ALA A 368 3.96 -33.70 -3.44
C ALA A 368 4.18 -34.23 -4.87
N VAL A 369 5.33 -33.92 -5.48
CA VAL A 369 5.72 -34.44 -6.80
C VAL A 369 5.87 -35.96 -6.78
N GLN A 370 6.56 -36.52 -5.79
CA GLN A 370 6.73 -37.97 -5.64
C GLN A 370 5.38 -38.69 -5.47
N ALA A 371 4.49 -38.16 -4.63
CA ALA A 371 3.17 -38.73 -4.41
C ALA A 371 2.34 -38.76 -5.72
N LEU A 372 2.35 -37.66 -6.48
CA LEU A 372 1.65 -37.56 -7.77
C LEU A 372 2.28 -38.46 -8.85
N GLN A 373 3.60 -38.59 -8.90
CA GLN A 373 4.29 -39.51 -9.82
C GLN A 373 3.92 -40.97 -9.53
N HIS A 374 3.92 -41.38 -8.26
CA HIS A 374 3.47 -42.72 -7.87
C HIS A 374 2.00 -42.96 -8.25
N GLN A 375 1.14 -41.95 -8.07
CA GLN A 375 -0.26 -42.03 -8.48
C GLN A 375 -0.41 -42.18 -10.01
N GLN A 376 0.36 -41.44 -10.80
CA GLN A 376 0.36 -41.56 -12.27
C GLN A 376 0.87 -42.94 -12.73
N GLN A 377 1.98 -43.44 -12.17
CA GLN A 377 2.48 -44.78 -12.48
C GLN A 377 1.44 -45.87 -12.17
N ALA A 378 0.75 -45.75 -11.03
CA ALA A 378 -0.30 -46.69 -10.66
C ALA A 378 -1.52 -46.61 -11.61
N GLN A 379 -1.87 -45.41 -12.12
CA GLN A 379 -2.90 -45.26 -13.15
C GLN A 379 -2.47 -45.87 -14.49
N GLU A 380 -1.23 -45.67 -14.92
CA GLU A 380 -0.70 -46.26 -16.15
C GLU A 380 -0.71 -47.79 -16.09
N GLN A 381 -0.32 -48.37 -14.94
CA GLN A 381 -0.42 -49.81 -14.71
C GLN A 381 -1.86 -50.32 -14.84
N LEU A 382 -2.85 -49.63 -14.25
CA LEU A 382 -4.27 -49.98 -14.36
C LEU A 382 -4.79 -49.83 -15.80
N ARG A 383 -4.37 -48.78 -16.54
CA ARG A 383 -4.72 -48.60 -17.96
C ARG A 383 -4.13 -49.71 -18.83
N ASN A 384 -2.90 -50.11 -18.57
CA ASN A 384 -2.26 -51.23 -19.27
C ASN A 384 -2.95 -52.57 -18.98
N GLN A 385 -3.39 -52.81 -17.74
CA GLN A 385 -4.19 -53.99 -17.39
C GLN A 385 -5.54 -53.98 -18.13
N LEU A 386 -6.24 -52.84 -18.16
CA LEU A 386 -7.50 -52.67 -18.88
C LEU A 386 -7.35 -52.89 -20.40
N GLY A 387 -6.24 -52.42 -20.99
CA GLY A 387 -5.94 -52.59 -22.42
C GLY A 387 -5.61 -54.02 -22.85
N ARG A 388 -5.28 -54.91 -21.90
CA ARG A 388 -5.04 -56.34 -22.17
C ARG A 388 -6.33 -57.16 -22.24
N LEU A 389 -7.43 -56.65 -21.70
CA LEU A 389 -8.72 -57.34 -21.67
C LEU A 389 -9.48 -57.11 -22.99
N PRO A 390 -10.15 -58.14 -23.55
CA PRO A 390 -11.05 -57.98 -24.70
C PRO A 390 -12.10 -56.89 -24.47
N ALA A 391 -12.48 -56.18 -25.52
CA ALA A 391 -13.47 -55.09 -25.45
C ALA A 391 -14.90 -55.65 -25.39
N ILE A 392 -15.25 -56.27 -24.25
CA ILE A 392 -16.57 -56.85 -23.99
C ILE A 392 -17.34 -55.91 -23.06
N GLY A 393 -18.49 -55.43 -23.53
CA GLY A 393 -19.41 -54.61 -22.76
C GLY A 393 -20.64 -55.38 -22.27
N LEU A 394 -21.51 -54.65 -21.57
CA LEU A 394 -22.77 -55.19 -21.04
C LEU A 394 -23.71 -55.71 -22.13
N ASP A 395 -23.70 -55.08 -23.30
CA ASP A 395 -24.62 -55.42 -24.39
C ASP A 395 -24.15 -56.67 -25.14
N GLU A 396 -22.83 -56.85 -25.30
CA GLU A 396 -22.24 -58.06 -25.85
C GLU A 396 -22.53 -59.28 -24.96
N VAL A 397 -22.42 -59.14 -23.64
CA VAL A 397 -22.76 -60.22 -22.69
C VAL A 397 -24.26 -60.52 -22.68
N LYS A 398 -25.13 -59.50 -22.77
CA LYS A 398 -26.59 -59.72 -22.88
C LYS A 398 -26.96 -60.47 -24.15
N GLU A 399 -26.33 -60.13 -25.28
CA GLU A 399 -26.55 -60.83 -26.54
C GLU A 399 -26.05 -62.28 -26.47
N LEU A 400 -24.89 -62.53 -25.86
CA LEU A 400 -24.40 -63.90 -25.62
C LEU A 400 -25.38 -64.72 -24.76
N ARG A 401 -25.90 -64.16 -23.66
CA ARG A 401 -26.91 -64.82 -22.83
C ARG A 401 -28.22 -65.07 -23.57
N ARG A 402 -28.63 -64.15 -24.46
CA ARG A 402 -29.82 -64.32 -25.31
C ARG A 402 -29.64 -65.49 -26.28
N LEU A 403 -28.47 -65.58 -26.93
CA LEU A 403 -28.14 -66.66 -27.86
C LEU A 403 -28.01 -68.02 -27.16
N GLU A 404 -27.40 -68.06 -25.97
CA GLU A 404 -27.32 -69.25 -25.12
C GLU A 404 -28.70 -69.72 -24.66
N GLY A 405 -29.57 -68.78 -24.25
CA GLY A 405 -30.97 -69.05 -23.92
C GLY A 405 -31.73 -69.63 -25.12
N GLN A 406 -31.57 -69.05 -26.31
CA GLN A 406 -32.19 -69.55 -27.54
C GLN A 406 -31.72 -70.95 -27.92
N GLN A 407 -30.42 -71.23 -27.78
CA GLN A 407 -29.85 -72.56 -28.03
C GLN A 407 -30.40 -73.59 -27.04
N ARG A 408 -30.49 -73.24 -25.75
CA ARG A 408 -31.09 -74.07 -24.71
C ARG A 408 -32.57 -74.33 -24.96
N ASP A 409 -33.34 -73.31 -25.32
CA ASP A 409 -34.77 -73.43 -25.62
C ASP A 409 -35.02 -74.32 -26.84
N CYS A 410 -34.26 -74.14 -27.92
CA CYS A 410 -34.31 -75.02 -29.09
C CYS A 410 -33.96 -76.47 -28.74
N ARG A 411 -32.97 -76.69 -27.88
CA ARG A 411 -32.58 -78.02 -27.40
C ARG A 411 -33.70 -78.67 -26.59
N THR A 412 -34.23 -77.95 -25.60
CA THR A 412 -35.32 -78.45 -24.74
C THR A 412 -36.57 -78.74 -25.55
N ARG A 413 -36.94 -77.90 -26.52
CA ARG A 413 -38.09 -78.16 -27.41
C ARG A 413 -37.88 -79.40 -28.29
N ARG A 414 -36.68 -79.58 -28.84
CA ARG A 414 -36.33 -80.77 -29.62
C ARG A 414 -36.39 -82.04 -28.77
N ASP A 415 -35.81 -82.00 -27.58
CA ASP A 415 -35.73 -83.17 -26.69
C ASP A 415 -37.11 -83.50 -26.08
N ALA A 416 -37.97 -82.50 -25.82
CA ALA A 416 -39.34 -82.69 -25.31
C ALA A 416 -40.32 -83.23 -26.37
N MET A 417 -40.06 -82.97 -27.66
CA MET A 417 -40.86 -83.49 -28.78
C MET A 417 -40.37 -84.84 -29.30
N ALA A 418 -39.32 -85.42 -28.68
CA ALA A 418 -38.86 -86.76 -28.99
C ALA A 418 -39.86 -87.81 -28.47
N ALA A 419 -40.19 -88.80 -29.30
CA ALA A 419 -41.01 -89.93 -28.87
C ALA A 419 -40.15 -90.91 -28.07
N THR A 420 -40.66 -91.46 -26.97
CA THR A 420 -39.96 -92.53 -26.23
C THR A 420 -40.64 -93.86 -26.48
N VAL A 421 -39.88 -94.85 -26.94
CA VAL A 421 -40.38 -96.20 -27.21
C VAL A 421 -39.66 -97.17 -26.29
N GLU A 422 -40.42 -97.84 -25.44
CA GLU A 422 -39.92 -98.84 -24.51
C GLU A 422 -40.53 -100.21 -24.85
N LEU A 423 -39.69 -101.22 -24.98
CA LEU A 423 -40.13 -102.59 -25.16
C LEU A 423 -40.43 -103.21 -23.79
N LEU A 424 -41.72 -103.32 -23.43
CA LEU A 424 -42.14 -103.80 -22.12
C LEU A 424 -42.15 -105.34 -22.01
N HIS A 425 -42.43 -106.06 -23.10
CA HIS A 425 -42.49 -107.52 -23.13
C HIS A 425 -42.24 -108.06 -24.54
N ALA A 426 -41.55 -109.20 -24.68
CA ALA A 426 -41.40 -109.94 -25.93
C ALA A 426 -41.30 -111.46 -25.68
N SER A 427 -42.18 -112.25 -26.29
CA SER A 427 -42.15 -113.72 -26.28
C SER A 427 -41.19 -114.25 -27.37
N ALA A 428 -40.42 -115.29 -27.04
CA ALA A 428 -39.23 -115.69 -27.78
C ALA A 428 -39.46 -115.99 -29.28
N HIS A 429 -38.48 -115.54 -30.09
CA HIS A 429 -38.30 -115.66 -31.55
C HIS A 429 -38.90 -114.59 -32.48
N GLY A 430 -39.44 -113.48 -31.96
CA GLY A 430 -39.66 -112.26 -32.75
C GLY A 430 -38.63 -111.18 -32.43
N GLU A 431 -37.67 -110.90 -33.32
CA GLU A 431 -36.75 -109.78 -33.15
C GLU A 431 -37.50 -108.45 -33.34
N VAL A 432 -37.89 -107.79 -32.25
CA VAL A 432 -38.46 -106.44 -32.32
C VAL A 432 -37.35 -105.45 -32.67
N ARG A 433 -37.38 -104.93 -33.89
CA ARG A 433 -36.37 -104.01 -34.43
C ARG A 433 -36.96 -102.62 -34.66
N LEU A 434 -36.30 -101.57 -34.18
CA LEU A 434 -36.67 -100.18 -34.42
C LEU A 434 -35.60 -99.51 -35.29
N GLY A 435 -35.97 -99.09 -36.50
CA GLY A 435 -35.04 -98.51 -37.47
C GLY A 435 -33.84 -99.43 -37.80
N GLY A 436 -34.07 -100.74 -37.80
CA GLY A 436 -33.04 -101.77 -38.06
C GLY A 436 -32.22 -102.23 -36.84
N LYS A 437 -32.42 -101.67 -35.64
CA LYS A 437 -31.73 -102.08 -34.40
C LYS A 437 -32.65 -102.88 -33.48
N ALA A 438 -32.17 -103.99 -32.90
CA ALA A 438 -32.94 -104.78 -31.93
C ALA A 438 -33.19 -103.96 -30.64
N LEU A 439 -34.44 -103.92 -30.18
CA LEU A 439 -34.82 -103.28 -28.92
C LEU A 439 -34.61 -104.24 -27.74
N ALA A 440 -33.97 -103.76 -26.67
CA ALA A 440 -33.81 -104.50 -25.42
C ALA A 440 -35.00 -104.25 -24.49
N MET A 441 -35.48 -105.30 -23.80
CA MET A 441 -36.61 -105.17 -22.87
C MET A 441 -36.29 -104.24 -21.68
N GLY A 442 -37.27 -103.42 -21.29
CA GLY A 442 -37.20 -102.52 -20.13
C GLY A 442 -36.21 -101.36 -20.26
N ARG A 443 -35.74 -101.05 -21.48
CA ARG A 443 -34.91 -99.87 -21.76
C ARG A 443 -35.66 -98.92 -22.69
N PRO A 444 -36.11 -97.75 -22.19
CA PRO A 444 -36.73 -96.75 -23.05
C PRO A 444 -35.72 -96.20 -24.05
N LEU A 445 -36.09 -96.16 -25.33
CA LEU A 445 -35.30 -95.58 -26.41
C LEU A 445 -35.96 -94.29 -26.91
N GLN A 446 -35.21 -93.19 -26.91
CA GLN A 446 -35.69 -91.93 -27.50
C GLN A 446 -35.53 -91.91 -29.02
N LEU A 447 -36.61 -91.50 -29.69
CA LEU A 447 -36.73 -91.30 -31.13
C LEU A 447 -36.85 -89.80 -31.41
N ILE A 448 -35.82 -89.28 -32.06
CA ILE A 448 -35.74 -87.89 -32.55
C ILE A 448 -36.06 -87.77 -34.05
N ARG A 449 -36.36 -88.90 -34.71
CA ARG A 449 -36.80 -88.99 -36.10
C ARG A 449 -37.80 -90.13 -36.25
N ALA A 450 -38.60 -90.09 -37.30
CA ALA A 450 -39.50 -91.20 -37.62
C ALA A 450 -38.70 -92.49 -37.80
N ALA A 451 -39.15 -93.57 -37.17
CA ALA A 451 -38.56 -94.89 -37.33
C ALA A 451 -39.66 -95.95 -37.43
N GLU A 452 -39.37 -97.01 -38.19
CA GLU A 452 -40.22 -98.18 -38.29
C GLU A 452 -39.87 -99.16 -37.18
N LEU A 453 -40.86 -99.49 -36.35
CA LEU A 453 -40.85 -100.60 -35.41
C LEU A 453 -41.38 -101.83 -36.14
N ARG A 454 -40.53 -102.84 -36.33
CA ARG A 454 -40.87 -104.13 -36.93
C ARG A 454 -40.93 -105.19 -35.85
N VAL A 455 -42.00 -105.97 -35.82
CA VAL A 455 -42.22 -107.09 -34.92
C VAL A 455 -42.36 -108.34 -35.78
N GLY A 456 -41.28 -109.09 -35.96
CA GLY A 456 -41.23 -110.19 -36.94
C GLY A 456 -41.40 -109.70 -38.38
N ASP A 457 -41.79 -110.62 -39.28
CA ASP A 457 -42.00 -110.32 -40.71
C ASP A 457 -43.42 -109.79 -41.02
N ASP A 458 -44.36 -109.90 -40.07
CA ASP A 458 -45.79 -109.68 -40.32
C ASP A 458 -46.30 -108.29 -39.90
N VAL A 459 -45.58 -107.56 -39.03
CA VAL A 459 -46.06 -106.27 -38.47
C VAL A 459 -44.99 -105.18 -38.55
N THR A 460 -45.33 -104.07 -39.21
CA THR A 460 -44.52 -102.84 -39.26
C THR A 460 -45.34 -101.63 -38.81
N VAL A 461 -44.89 -100.95 -37.75
CA VAL A 461 -45.50 -99.73 -37.20
C VAL A 461 -44.54 -98.57 -37.37
N ARG A 462 -44.97 -97.48 -38.02
CA ARG A 462 -44.17 -96.25 -38.11
C ARG A 462 -44.45 -95.36 -36.92
N ILE A 463 -43.42 -95.11 -36.11
CA ILE A 463 -43.48 -94.22 -34.96
C ILE A 463 -42.79 -92.92 -35.36
N SER A 464 -43.58 -91.85 -35.42
CA SER A 464 -43.10 -90.50 -35.71
C SER A 464 -43.22 -89.63 -34.46
N PRO A 465 -42.14 -88.99 -34.00
CA PRO A 465 -42.21 -87.99 -32.95
C PRO A 465 -43.11 -86.82 -33.36
N GLY A 466 -43.74 -86.13 -32.40
CA GLY A 466 -44.62 -85.00 -32.69
C GLY A 466 -43.87 -83.81 -33.29
N GLY A 467 -44.53 -83.07 -34.19
CA GLY A 467 -43.99 -81.87 -34.83
C GLY A 467 -43.00 -82.13 -35.98
N ASP A 468 -42.61 -81.05 -36.67
CA ASP A 468 -41.60 -81.11 -37.73
C ASP A 468 -40.18 -81.23 -37.13
N GLN A 469 -39.72 -82.46 -37.00
CA GLN A 469 -38.41 -82.79 -36.42
C GLN A 469 -37.23 -82.25 -37.25
N ALA A 470 -37.41 -82.06 -38.57
CA ALA A 470 -36.38 -81.46 -39.41
C ALA A 470 -36.24 -79.97 -39.07
N ALA A 471 -37.35 -79.26 -38.93
CA ALA A 471 -37.36 -77.86 -38.52
C ALA A 471 -36.80 -77.66 -37.10
N LEU A 472 -37.13 -78.53 -36.14
CA LEU A 472 -36.59 -78.45 -34.76
C LEU A 472 -35.08 -78.71 -34.71
N THR A 473 -34.58 -79.66 -35.50
CA THR A 473 -33.13 -79.95 -35.58
C THR A 473 -32.37 -78.82 -36.26
N GLN A 474 -32.93 -78.24 -37.33
CA GLN A 474 -32.35 -77.09 -38.02
C GLN A 474 -32.33 -75.83 -37.14
N ALA A 475 -33.39 -75.59 -36.36
CA ALA A 475 -33.47 -74.46 -35.42
C ALA A 475 -32.44 -74.58 -34.26
N HIS A 476 -32.14 -75.79 -33.79
CA HIS A 476 -31.07 -76.01 -32.81
C HIS A 476 -29.67 -75.79 -33.42
N GLN A 477 -29.45 -76.25 -34.66
CA GLN A 477 -28.17 -76.04 -35.35
C GLN A 477 -27.91 -74.57 -35.64
N SER A 478 -28.90 -73.81 -36.11
CA SER A 478 -28.76 -72.38 -36.37
C SER A 478 -28.52 -71.58 -35.09
N ALA A 479 -29.21 -71.90 -34.00
CA ALA A 479 -28.98 -71.29 -32.69
C ALA A 479 -27.57 -71.59 -32.13
N THR A 480 -27.06 -72.81 -32.37
CA THR A 480 -25.70 -73.19 -31.96
C THR A 480 -24.64 -72.44 -32.78
N GLN A 481 -24.80 -72.38 -34.11
CA GLN A 481 -23.91 -71.61 -34.98
C GLN A 481 -23.90 -70.12 -34.64
N ALA A 482 -25.06 -69.51 -34.39
CA ALA A 482 -25.13 -68.10 -34.02
C ALA A 482 -24.41 -67.80 -32.69
N LEU A 483 -24.47 -68.72 -31.72
CA LEU A 483 -23.73 -68.61 -30.46
C LEU A 483 -22.22 -68.76 -30.69
N ASP A 484 -21.79 -69.79 -31.43
CA ASP A 484 -20.37 -70.06 -31.72
C ASP A 484 -19.73 -68.93 -32.54
N GLU A 485 -20.44 -68.39 -33.53
CA GLU A 485 -20.00 -67.23 -34.31
C GLU A 485 -19.84 -66.00 -33.41
N LYS A 486 -20.75 -65.77 -32.48
CA LYS A 486 -20.68 -64.61 -31.59
C LYS A 486 -19.56 -64.75 -30.54
N LEU A 487 -19.36 -65.95 -30.01
CA LEU A 487 -18.23 -66.29 -29.14
C LEU A 487 -16.89 -66.12 -29.87
N GLY A 488 -16.82 -66.58 -31.12
CA GLY A 488 -15.64 -66.41 -31.99
C GLY A 488 -15.36 -64.95 -32.35
N GLN A 489 -16.37 -64.14 -32.65
CA GLN A 489 -16.23 -62.70 -32.91
C GLN A 489 -15.67 -61.94 -31.70
N LEU A 490 -16.03 -62.37 -30.48
CA LEU A 490 -15.62 -61.74 -29.23
C LEU A 490 -14.33 -62.35 -28.64
N GLY A 491 -13.81 -63.44 -29.24
CA GLY A 491 -12.58 -64.11 -28.80
C GLY A 491 -12.69 -64.82 -27.45
N VAL A 492 -13.90 -65.27 -27.07
CA VAL A 492 -14.18 -65.91 -25.78
C VAL A 492 -14.69 -67.34 -25.96
N THR A 493 -14.40 -68.21 -25.00
CA THR A 493 -14.73 -69.65 -25.07
C THR A 493 -16.11 -70.00 -24.52
N SER A 494 -16.72 -69.12 -23.72
CA SER A 494 -18.06 -69.30 -23.15
C SER A 494 -18.69 -67.97 -22.73
N VAL A 495 -20.00 -67.99 -22.45
CA VAL A 495 -20.72 -66.84 -21.88
C VAL A 495 -20.20 -66.51 -20.48
N GLU A 496 -19.84 -67.52 -19.68
CA GLU A 496 -19.23 -67.36 -18.36
C GLU A 496 -17.89 -66.63 -18.43
N ALA A 497 -17.02 -66.97 -19.39
CA ALA A 497 -15.75 -66.28 -19.61
C ALA A 497 -15.95 -64.80 -20.00
N ALA A 498 -16.99 -64.49 -20.78
CA ALA A 498 -17.34 -63.11 -21.13
C ALA A 498 -17.83 -62.30 -19.92
N ASP A 499 -18.62 -62.92 -19.03
CA ASP A 499 -19.08 -62.33 -17.76
C ASP A 499 -17.91 -62.04 -16.80
N GLU A 500 -16.93 -62.94 -16.70
CA GLU A 500 -15.72 -62.73 -15.89
C GLU A 500 -14.88 -61.56 -16.40
N ILE A 501 -14.64 -61.47 -17.71
CA ILE A 501 -13.92 -60.36 -18.34
C ILE A 501 -14.65 -59.03 -18.12
N LEU A 502 -15.98 -59.01 -18.23
CA LEU A 502 -16.79 -57.82 -17.97
C LEU A 502 -16.65 -57.35 -16.52
N ARG A 503 -16.70 -58.26 -15.55
CA ARG A 503 -16.50 -57.94 -14.12
C ARG A 503 -15.10 -57.41 -13.85
N GLU A 504 -14.07 -58.01 -14.44
CA GLU A 504 -12.69 -57.56 -14.29
C GLU A 504 -12.49 -56.15 -14.90
N ARG A 505 -13.03 -55.90 -16.09
CA ARG A 505 -13.03 -54.57 -16.71
C ARG A 505 -13.73 -53.52 -15.84
N GLN A 506 -14.94 -53.81 -15.36
CA GLN A 506 -15.69 -52.89 -14.49
C GLN A 506 -14.92 -52.60 -13.19
N GLY A 507 -14.27 -53.61 -12.60
CA GLY A 507 -13.44 -53.43 -11.41
C GLY A 507 -12.20 -52.54 -11.65
N LEU A 508 -11.54 -52.68 -12.81
CA LEU A 508 -10.41 -51.83 -13.20
C LEU A 508 -10.85 -50.41 -13.57
N GLU A 509 -11.97 -50.25 -14.27
CA GLU A 509 -12.55 -48.94 -14.64
C GLU A 509 -12.96 -48.14 -13.39
N GLN A 510 -13.59 -48.78 -12.40
CA GLN A 510 -13.91 -48.14 -11.12
C GLN A 510 -12.66 -47.68 -10.37
N ARG A 511 -11.59 -48.49 -10.33
CA ARG A 511 -10.30 -48.11 -9.70
C ARG A 511 -9.61 -46.96 -10.43
N LEU A 512 -9.77 -46.85 -11.74
CA LEU A 512 -9.27 -45.72 -12.54
C LEU A 512 -10.07 -44.44 -12.32
N GLN A 513 -11.38 -44.55 -12.11
CA GLN A 513 -12.27 -43.41 -11.90
C GLN A 513 -11.97 -42.69 -10.57
N VAL A 514 -11.70 -43.44 -9.49
CA VAL A 514 -11.40 -42.89 -8.15
C VAL A 514 -10.03 -42.18 -8.09
N ARG A 515 -9.13 -42.41 -9.05
CA ARG A 515 -7.74 -41.93 -8.98
C ARG A 515 -7.41 -40.74 -9.86
N GLN A 516 -8.36 -40.12 -10.58
CA GLN A 516 -8.04 -39.08 -11.56
C GLN A 516 -7.51 -37.80 -10.89
N ALA A 517 -6.27 -37.43 -11.22
CA ALA A 517 -5.67 -36.15 -10.86
C ALA A 517 -5.61 -35.28 -12.12
N ASP A 518 -5.77 -33.95 -11.97
CA ASP A 518 -5.69 -33.02 -13.09
C ASP A 518 -4.30 -33.11 -13.77
N PRO A 519 -4.22 -33.43 -15.07
CA PRO A 519 -2.96 -33.59 -15.81
C PRO A 519 -2.07 -32.34 -15.78
N GLY A 520 -2.61 -31.15 -15.51
CA GLY A 520 -1.83 -29.92 -15.36
C GLY A 520 -1.11 -29.77 -14.02
N THR A 521 -1.44 -30.57 -13.00
CA THR A 521 -0.94 -30.36 -11.63
C THR A 521 0.53 -30.78 -11.46
N LEU A 522 0.93 -31.90 -12.04
CA LEU A 522 2.32 -32.40 -11.92
C LEU A 522 3.34 -31.47 -12.62
N PRO A 523 3.13 -31.02 -13.88
CA PRO A 523 4.04 -30.07 -14.53
C PRO A 523 4.19 -28.77 -13.74
N ARG A 524 3.08 -28.25 -13.22
CA ARG A 524 3.08 -27.02 -12.41
C ARG A 524 3.90 -27.17 -11.12
N LEU A 525 3.72 -28.27 -10.38
CA LEU A 525 4.51 -28.52 -9.16
C LEU A 525 6.00 -28.77 -9.46
N GLN A 526 6.32 -29.33 -10.62
CA GLN A 526 7.71 -29.50 -11.08
C GLN A 526 8.37 -28.15 -11.42
N GLU A 527 7.64 -27.25 -12.06
CA GLU A 527 8.10 -25.87 -12.30
C GLU A 527 8.29 -25.10 -10.98
N GLU A 528 7.33 -25.20 -10.05
CA GLU A 528 7.44 -24.59 -8.72
C GLU A 528 8.65 -25.15 -7.94
N LEU A 529 8.90 -26.46 -8.00
CA LEU A 529 10.08 -27.08 -7.39
C LEU A 529 11.38 -26.56 -8.01
N ALA A 530 11.46 -26.48 -9.35
CA ALA A 530 12.64 -25.96 -10.04
C ALA A 530 12.93 -24.49 -9.65
N HIS A 531 11.89 -23.67 -9.50
CA HIS A 531 12.03 -22.29 -9.02
C HIS A 531 12.60 -22.22 -7.60
N VAL A 532 12.09 -23.04 -6.67
CA VAL A 532 12.59 -23.08 -5.28
C VAL A 532 14.04 -23.59 -5.22
N GLU A 533 14.41 -24.54 -6.07
CA GLU A 533 15.79 -25.04 -6.16
C GLU A 533 16.78 -23.98 -6.68
N ILE A 534 16.37 -23.17 -7.66
CA ILE A 534 17.14 -22.02 -8.14
C ILE A 534 17.32 -21.00 -7.01
N GLN A 535 16.24 -20.66 -6.30
CA GLN A 535 16.29 -19.73 -5.17
C GLN A 535 17.21 -20.24 -4.05
N ARG A 536 17.17 -21.54 -3.74
CA ARG A 536 18.07 -22.17 -2.76
C ARG A 536 19.53 -22.03 -3.15
N ARG A 537 19.87 -22.30 -4.42
CA ARG A 537 21.25 -22.16 -4.93
C ARG A 537 21.73 -20.71 -4.86
N GLN A 538 20.87 -19.75 -5.21
CA GLN A 538 21.18 -18.33 -5.10
C GLN A 538 21.41 -17.90 -3.65
N LEU A 539 20.58 -18.37 -2.71
CA LEU A 539 20.74 -18.13 -1.28
C LEU A 539 22.01 -18.77 -0.70
N ALA A 540 22.42 -19.94 -1.21
CA ALA A 540 23.69 -20.55 -0.79
C ALA A 540 24.92 -19.73 -1.24
N GLN A 541 24.83 -19.01 -2.36
CA GLN A 541 25.94 -18.22 -2.92
C GLN A 541 26.03 -16.79 -2.38
N THR A 542 24.94 -16.25 -1.83
CA THR A 542 24.81 -14.82 -1.46
C THR A 542 24.85 -14.56 0.05
N GLY A 543 25.31 -15.52 0.84
CA GLY A 543 25.38 -15.41 2.29
C GLY A 543 26.27 -14.25 2.76
N PRO A 544 25.80 -13.39 3.68
CA PRO A 544 26.68 -12.42 4.35
C PRO A 544 27.81 -13.18 5.06
N GLY A 545 29.03 -12.69 4.91
CA GLY A 545 30.30 -13.37 5.20
C GLY A 545 30.36 -14.21 6.48
N GLN A 546 31.16 -15.28 6.38
CA GLN A 546 31.41 -16.31 7.40
C GLN A 546 31.66 -15.72 8.79
N ALA A 547 30.64 -15.76 9.64
CA ALA A 547 30.80 -15.79 11.08
C ALA A 547 30.22 -17.13 11.54
N ASP A 548 31.10 -17.96 12.11
CA ASP A 548 30.93 -19.37 12.48
C ASP A 548 30.96 -20.36 11.30
N GLY A 549 32.19 -20.84 11.05
CA GLY A 549 32.50 -22.00 10.24
C GLY A 549 31.92 -23.27 10.84
N THR A 550 30.63 -23.48 10.62
CA THR A 550 30.12 -24.81 10.33
C THR A 550 29.50 -24.72 8.95
N ALA A 551 30.22 -25.24 7.96
CA ALA A 551 29.54 -25.76 6.79
C ALA A 551 28.57 -26.80 7.35
N THR A 552 27.31 -26.41 7.57
CA THR A 552 26.25 -27.39 7.78
C THR A 552 26.23 -28.17 6.49
N GLU A 553 26.90 -29.32 6.53
CA GLU A 553 26.73 -30.40 5.58
C GLU A 553 25.24 -30.56 5.29
N ASP A 554 24.93 -30.94 4.05
CA ASP A 554 23.60 -31.32 3.57
C ASP A 554 23.08 -32.54 4.36
N VAL A 555 22.88 -32.39 5.67
CA VAL A 555 22.17 -33.35 6.48
C VAL A 555 20.70 -33.19 6.09
N PRO A 556 20.02 -34.25 5.64
CA PRO A 556 18.60 -34.17 5.34
C PRO A 556 17.83 -33.93 6.64
N LEU A 557 17.62 -32.66 6.98
CA LEU A 557 16.86 -32.25 8.15
C LEU A 557 15.43 -32.76 8.00
N THR A 558 14.90 -33.44 9.02
CA THR A 558 13.49 -33.84 9.08
C THR A 558 12.57 -32.61 9.15
N ASP A 559 11.29 -32.74 8.78
CA ASP A 559 10.37 -31.58 8.74
C ASP A 559 10.21 -31.00 10.15
N THR A 560 10.24 -31.86 11.16
CA THR A 560 10.26 -31.49 12.58
C THR A 560 11.49 -30.66 12.95
N VAL A 561 12.68 -31.02 12.45
CA VAL A 561 13.92 -30.29 12.73
C VAL A 561 13.94 -28.94 12.00
N LEU A 562 13.47 -28.88 10.75
CA LEU A 562 13.33 -27.62 10.00
C LEU A 562 12.37 -26.65 10.71
N GLU A 563 11.22 -27.14 11.18
CA GLU A 563 10.26 -26.32 11.92
C GLU A 563 10.80 -25.82 13.27
N GLN A 564 11.54 -26.67 13.97
CA GLN A 564 12.19 -26.30 15.23
C GLN A 564 13.24 -25.19 14.99
N GLN A 565 14.16 -25.39 14.03
CA GLN A 565 15.18 -24.40 13.68
C GLN A 565 14.56 -23.08 13.20
N LEU A 566 13.48 -23.14 12.41
CA LEU A 566 12.77 -21.94 11.96
C LEU A 566 12.23 -21.14 13.15
N ARG A 567 11.60 -21.79 14.12
CA ARG A 567 11.07 -21.14 15.34
C ARG A 567 12.19 -20.55 16.19
N GLU A 568 13.28 -21.28 16.39
CA GLU A 568 14.45 -20.83 17.17
C GLU A 568 15.11 -19.59 16.55
N HIS A 569 15.35 -19.60 15.23
CA HIS A 569 15.92 -18.46 14.52
C HIS A 569 14.95 -17.27 14.43
N GLN A 570 13.64 -17.50 14.31
CA GLN A 570 12.62 -16.44 14.35
C GLN A 570 12.61 -15.74 15.71
N HIS A 571 12.63 -16.52 16.79
CA HIS A 571 12.70 -15.98 18.15
C HIS A 571 13.99 -15.19 18.37
N THR A 572 15.13 -15.73 17.94
CA THR A 572 16.44 -15.07 18.06
C THR A 572 16.48 -13.77 17.24
N SER A 573 15.92 -13.73 16.02
CA SER A 573 15.84 -12.51 15.21
C SER A 573 15.00 -11.43 15.89
N GLN A 574 13.86 -11.79 16.49
CA GLN A 574 13.04 -10.83 17.24
C GLN A 574 13.80 -10.23 18.44
N GLN A 575 14.55 -11.05 19.18
CA GLN A 575 15.38 -10.58 20.29
C GLN A 575 16.50 -9.64 19.82
N VAL A 576 17.21 -9.99 18.73
CA VAL A 576 18.27 -9.15 18.15
C VAL A 576 17.70 -7.83 17.66
N LYS A 577 16.55 -7.82 16.97
CA LYS A 577 15.87 -6.57 16.54
C LYS A 577 15.49 -5.68 17.71
N ARG A 578 14.99 -6.26 18.82
CA ARG A 578 14.67 -5.50 20.04
C ARG A 578 15.93 -4.88 20.65
N ARG A 579 17.02 -5.65 20.78
CA ARG A 579 18.31 -5.15 21.27
C ARG A 579 18.89 -4.06 20.36
N CYS A 580 18.79 -4.22 19.04
CA CYS A 580 19.25 -3.23 18.06
C CYS A 580 18.54 -1.89 18.27
N ARG A 581 17.21 -1.89 18.41
CA ARG A 581 16.43 -0.67 18.71
C ARG A 581 16.85 0.01 20.02
N GLN A 582 17.13 -0.79 21.06
CA GLN A 582 17.61 -0.27 22.35
C GLN A 582 19.01 0.37 22.22
N CYS A 583 19.93 -0.29 21.53
CA CYS A 583 21.28 0.23 21.28
C CYS A 583 21.26 1.46 20.36
N GLU A 584 20.37 1.54 19.38
CA GLU A 584 20.17 2.72 18.53
C GLU A 584 19.66 3.93 19.33
N ALA A 585 18.74 3.71 20.27
CA ALA A 585 18.29 4.75 21.20
C ALA A 585 19.44 5.24 22.11
N ALA A 586 20.24 4.31 22.64
CA ALA A 586 21.42 4.64 23.45
C ALA A 586 22.49 5.40 22.63
N LEU A 587 22.71 5.03 21.37
CA LEU A 587 23.60 5.74 20.46
C LEU A 587 23.12 7.18 20.23
N ASN A 588 21.84 7.39 19.94
CA ASN A 588 21.28 8.73 19.76
C ASN A 588 21.47 9.60 21.02
N ALA A 589 21.28 9.03 22.22
CA ALA A 589 21.52 9.73 23.48
C ALA A 589 23.00 10.11 23.65
N ALA A 590 23.93 9.19 23.33
CA ALA A 590 25.36 9.47 23.37
C ALA A 590 25.79 10.55 22.37
N GLU A 591 25.21 10.56 21.15
CA GLU A 591 25.46 11.60 20.14
C GLU A 591 24.98 12.98 20.59
N GLN A 592 23.81 13.05 21.23
CA GLN A 592 23.30 14.29 21.84
C GLN A 592 24.20 14.78 22.98
N GLN A 593 24.72 13.86 23.79
CA GLN A 593 25.66 14.20 24.87
C GLN A 593 26.97 14.77 24.31
N VAL A 594 27.55 14.16 23.26
CA VAL A 594 28.73 14.69 22.57
C VAL A 594 28.47 16.08 22.01
N ALA A 595 27.32 16.31 21.35
CA ALA A 595 26.95 17.62 20.82
C ALA A 595 26.83 18.68 21.93
N THR A 596 26.22 18.32 23.05
CA THR A 596 26.02 19.22 24.20
C THR A 596 27.35 19.62 24.84
N VAL A 597 28.24 18.66 25.13
CA VAL A 597 29.55 18.93 25.73
C VAL A 597 30.42 19.75 24.77
N LYS A 598 30.40 19.45 23.46
CA LYS A 598 31.14 20.21 22.44
C LYS A 598 30.67 21.67 22.36
N ALA A 599 29.36 21.92 22.45
CA ALA A 599 28.82 23.29 22.47
C ALA A 599 29.25 24.07 23.73
N LEU A 600 29.26 23.42 24.90
CA LEU A 600 29.77 24.02 26.13
C LEU A 600 31.27 24.33 26.05
N GLN A 601 32.06 23.44 25.43
CA GLN A 601 33.49 23.63 25.23
C GLN A 601 33.78 24.87 24.37
N VAL A 602 33.04 25.05 23.26
CA VAL A 602 33.17 26.25 22.41
C VAL A 602 32.86 27.52 23.20
N LYS A 603 31.77 27.55 23.98
CA LYS A 603 31.42 28.72 24.81
C LYS A 603 32.52 29.08 25.83
N VAL A 604 33.07 28.08 26.52
CA VAL A 604 34.17 28.29 27.48
C VAL A 604 35.44 28.77 26.76
N GLN A 605 35.75 28.24 25.57
CA GLN A 605 36.90 28.66 24.77
C GLN A 605 36.77 30.11 24.31
N THR A 606 35.61 30.51 23.78
CA THR A 606 35.36 31.91 23.38
C THR A 606 35.49 32.85 24.58
N THR A 607 34.99 32.45 25.75
CA THR A 607 35.12 33.25 26.98
C THR A 607 36.60 33.38 27.38
N LEU A 608 37.38 32.30 27.29
CA LEU A 608 38.81 32.30 27.56
C LEU A 608 39.57 33.24 26.60
N ASP A 609 39.24 33.22 25.32
CA ASP A 609 39.89 34.06 24.30
C ASP A 609 39.60 35.55 24.54
N VAL A 610 38.36 35.90 24.89
CA VAL A 610 37.97 37.26 25.29
C VAL A 610 38.77 37.72 26.51
N ARG A 611 38.79 36.93 27.59
CA ARG A 611 39.55 37.27 28.81
C ARG A 611 41.06 37.35 28.57
N THR A 612 41.58 36.57 27.62
CA THR A 612 42.99 36.62 27.21
C THR A 612 43.32 37.90 26.45
N SER A 613 42.41 38.37 25.59
CA SER A 613 42.56 39.64 24.90
C SER A 613 42.50 40.84 25.85
N GLU A 614 41.54 40.82 26.79
CA GLU A 614 41.36 41.86 27.81
C GLU A 614 42.60 41.98 28.72
N GLU A 615 43.12 40.87 29.24
CA GLU A 615 44.36 40.86 30.05
C GLU A 615 45.55 41.41 29.25
N LYS A 616 45.73 40.97 27.99
CA LYS A 616 46.81 41.48 27.11
C LYS A 616 46.69 42.97 26.85
N SER A 617 45.47 43.48 26.68
CA SER A 617 45.21 44.91 26.51
C SER A 617 45.60 45.69 27.76
N CYS A 618 45.16 45.26 28.95
CA CYS A 618 45.52 45.87 30.23
C CYS A 618 47.04 45.83 30.45
N LEU A 619 47.70 44.69 30.26
CA LEU A 619 49.15 44.55 30.40
C LEU A 619 49.92 45.37 29.36
N GLY A 620 49.40 45.50 28.14
CA GLY A 620 49.97 46.35 27.10
C GLY A 620 49.93 47.84 27.48
N GLN A 621 48.83 48.29 28.09
CA GLN A 621 48.71 49.65 28.61
C GLN A 621 49.61 49.89 29.82
N VAL A 622 49.71 48.93 30.75
CA VAL A 622 50.66 48.98 31.88
C VAL A 622 52.10 49.07 31.37
N ARG A 623 52.49 48.26 30.37
CA ARG A 623 53.83 48.32 29.76
C ARG A 623 54.12 49.67 29.13
N LYS A 624 53.15 50.28 28.43
CA LYS A 624 53.31 51.62 27.85
C LYS A 624 53.56 52.67 28.94
N LEU A 625 52.82 52.62 30.04
CA LEU A 625 53.00 53.55 31.17
C LEU A 625 54.34 53.33 31.88
N LEU A 626 54.78 52.08 32.07
CA LEU A 626 56.09 51.75 32.66
C LEU A 626 57.26 52.10 31.73
N ALA A 627 57.10 52.01 30.41
CA ALA A 627 58.13 52.44 29.46
C ALA A 627 58.42 53.94 29.55
N VAL A 628 57.41 54.74 29.91
CA VAL A 628 57.54 56.20 30.08
C VAL A 628 58.11 56.57 31.46
N HIS A 629 57.73 55.84 32.51
CA HIS A 629 58.01 56.24 33.90
C HIS A 629 58.99 55.32 34.66
N GLY A 630 59.43 54.22 34.07
CA GLY A 630 60.30 53.22 34.70
C GLY A 630 59.50 52.21 35.53
N THR A 631 59.79 52.13 36.83
CA THR A 631 59.07 51.24 37.76
C THR A 631 57.96 51.97 38.51
N VAL A 632 57.04 51.21 39.11
CA VAL A 632 55.94 51.75 39.93
C VAL A 632 56.48 52.61 41.08
N GLU A 633 57.57 52.16 41.70
CA GLU A 633 58.25 52.85 42.81
C GLU A 633 58.92 54.15 42.36
N VAL A 634 59.47 54.19 41.14
CA VAL A 634 60.06 55.40 40.55
C VAL A 634 58.96 56.43 40.22
N LEU A 635 57.82 56.00 39.70
CA LEU A 635 56.68 56.88 39.45
C LEU A 635 56.10 57.46 40.75
N ASP A 636 55.98 56.65 41.80
CA ASP A 636 55.45 57.06 43.11
C ASP A 636 56.38 58.05 43.85
N THR A 637 57.69 57.77 43.84
CA THR A 637 58.69 58.68 44.42
C THR A 637 58.78 60.00 43.67
N ARG A 638 58.72 59.97 42.33
CA ARG A 638 58.70 61.18 41.49
C ARG A 638 57.43 62.00 41.71
N TYR A 639 56.27 61.35 41.77
CA TYR A 639 55.00 62.00 42.09
C TYR A 639 55.04 62.69 43.47
N SER A 640 55.57 62.02 44.48
CA SER A 640 55.70 62.56 45.85
C SER A 640 56.66 63.73 45.95
N ARG A 641 57.77 63.72 45.18
CA ARG A 641 58.74 64.81 45.13
C ARG A 641 58.18 66.06 44.44
N GLU A 642 57.62 65.92 43.24
CA GLU A 642 57.06 67.05 42.48
C GLU A 642 55.88 67.68 43.23
N LYS A 643 55.13 66.90 44.02
CA LYS A 643 54.07 67.39 44.91
C LYS A 643 54.59 68.26 46.07
N ARG A 644 55.80 68.01 46.58
CA ARG A 644 56.45 68.85 47.60
C ARG A 644 56.98 70.17 47.00
N GLU A 645 57.57 70.10 45.80
CA GLU A 645 58.06 71.28 45.07
C GLU A 645 56.88 72.21 44.65
N GLN A 646 55.74 71.62 44.27
CA GLN A 646 54.49 72.35 44.02
C GLN A 646 54.02 73.16 45.24
N ALA A 647 54.10 72.60 46.46
CA ALA A 647 53.68 73.28 47.68
C ALA A 647 54.56 74.49 48.02
N GLN A 648 55.86 74.43 47.72
CA GLN A 648 56.80 75.53 47.95
C GLN A 648 56.61 76.68 46.92
N ALA A 649 56.36 76.35 45.65
CA ALA A 649 56.06 77.35 44.62
C ALA A 649 54.71 78.06 44.85
N GLN A 650 53.73 77.39 45.48
CA GLN A 650 52.45 78.00 45.88
C GLN A 650 52.62 79.14 46.90
N ALA A 651 53.54 78.99 47.86
CA ALA A 651 53.78 80.00 48.88
C ALA A 651 54.36 81.30 48.30
N ARG A 652 55.31 81.21 47.34
CA ARG A 652 55.93 82.38 46.68
C ARG A 652 54.97 83.14 45.77
N LEU A 653 54.06 82.43 45.11
CA LEU A 653 53.05 83.07 44.26
C LEU A 653 52.08 83.92 45.10
N ALA A 654 51.73 83.49 46.31
CA ALA A 654 50.78 84.18 47.18
C ALA A 654 51.24 85.60 47.59
N GLU A 655 52.54 85.81 47.75
CA GLU A 655 53.16 87.10 48.12
C GLU A 655 53.08 88.13 46.97
N LEU A 656 53.34 87.70 45.73
CA LEU A 656 53.23 88.54 44.52
C LEU A 656 51.78 88.94 44.21
N ARG A 657 50.79 88.07 44.50
CA ARG A 657 49.36 88.38 44.31
C ARG A 657 48.88 89.56 45.15
N GLN A 658 49.43 89.71 46.36
CA GLN A 658 49.02 90.74 47.31
C GLN A 658 49.33 92.16 46.79
N GLN A 659 50.43 92.34 46.05
CA GLN A 659 50.81 93.62 45.42
C GLN A 659 49.93 93.95 44.21
N LEU A 660 49.54 92.92 43.46
CA LEU A 660 48.71 93.03 42.27
C LEU A 660 47.26 93.42 42.64
N GLN A 661 46.79 93.02 43.83
CA GLN A 661 45.42 93.22 44.33
C GLN A 661 45.09 94.70 44.63
N VAL A 662 46.10 95.53 44.92
CA VAL A 662 45.96 96.97 45.20
C VAL A 662 45.58 97.78 43.96
N LEU A 663 46.02 97.39 42.76
CA LEU A 663 45.71 98.06 41.49
C LEU A 663 44.32 97.75 40.90
N ILE A 664 43.64 96.74 41.44
CA ILE A 664 42.34 96.24 40.93
C ILE A 664 41.19 96.61 41.87
N ALA A 665 41.45 97.44 42.89
CA ALA A 665 40.51 97.77 43.96
C ALA A 665 39.07 98.18 43.56
N PRO A 666 38.76 98.77 42.38
CA PRO A 666 37.37 99.02 41.98
C PRO A 666 36.61 97.79 41.43
N GLU A 667 37.29 96.68 41.17
CA GLU A 667 36.73 95.46 40.56
C GLU A 667 36.85 94.29 41.55
N GLN A 668 35.79 93.50 41.74
CA GLN A 668 35.75 92.41 42.73
C GLN A 668 36.61 91.18 42.36
N ASP A 669 37.37 91.23 41.26
CA ASP A 669 38.16 90.12 40.71
C ASP A 669 39.67 90.22 41.04
N THR A 670 40.36 89.07 41.11
CA THR A 670 41.81 89.03 41.33
C THR A 670 42.62 89.31 40.05
N PRO A 671 43.79 89.94 40.14
CA PRO A 671 44.56 90.41 39.00
C PRO A 671 45.24 89.35 38.10
N GLU A 672 45.69 88.20 38.63
CA GLU A 672 46.09 87.08 37.75
C GLU A 672 44.92 86.23 37.27
N ALA A 673 43.68 86.53 37.69
CA ALA A 673 42.50 86.02 37.01
C ALA A 673 42.12 86.99 35.90
N LEU A 674 42.04 88.28 36.19
CA LEU A 674 41.58 89.30 35.28
C LEU A 674 42.39 89.29 33.97
N ILE A 675 43.72 89.30 34.03
CA ILE A 675 44.51 89.60 32.82
C ILE A 675 44.79 88.36 31.95
N PRO A 676 45.11 87.15 32.46
CA PRO A 676 45.10 85.96 31.63
C PRO A 676 43.68 85.56 31.25
N ARG A 677 42.63 85.92 32.00
CA ARG A 677 41.23 85.72 31.56
C ARG A 677 40.96 86.58 30.35
N LEU A 678 41.36 87.84 30.35
CA LEU A 678 41.19 88.76 29.21
C LEU A 678 42.12 88.40 28.03
N GLU A 679 43.36 87.93 28.26
CA GLU A 679 44.30 87.44 27.23
C GLU A 679 43.95 86.05 26.68
N ARG A 680 43.56 85.12 27.54
CA ARG A 680 43.01 83.83 27.12
C ARG A 680 41.68 84.07 26.44
N GLN A 681 40.84 85.00 26.88
CA GLN A 681 39.64 85.39 26.12
C GLN A 681 40.04 85.95 24.76
N GLU A 682 41.03 86.83 24.65
CA GLU A 682 41.49 87.36 23.36
C GLU A 682 42.02 86.24 22.43
N THR A 683 42.97 85.43 22.90
CA THR A 683 43.59 84.34 22.11
C THR A 683 42.64 83.16 21.86
N THR A 684 41.77 82.84 22.81
CA THR A 684 40.72 81.82 22.65
C THR A 684 39.68 82.31 21.67
N LEU A 685 39.23 83.57 21.74
CA LEU A 685 38.30 84.14 20.76
C LEU A 685 38.93 84.24 19.35
N GLN A 686 40.24 84.52 19.23
CA GLN A 686 40.97 84.53 17.95
C GLN A 686 41.14 83.13 17.37
N THR A 687 41.54 82.16 18.21
CA THR A 687 41.69 80.77 17.79
C THR A 687 40.32 80.16 17.44
N GLN A 688 39.29 80.45 18.23
CA GLN A 688 37.90 80.09 17.96
C GLN A 688 37.42 80.73 16.67
N GLN A 689 37.70 82.01 16.41
CA GLN A 689 37.35 82.66 15.15
C GLN A 689 37.99 81.96 13.95
N GLN A 690 39.28 81.61 14.03
CA GLN A 690 39.99 80.88 12.97
C GLN A 690 39.42 79.45 12.78
N GLN A 691 39.12 78.76 13.88
CA GLN A 691 38.52 77.42 13.86
C GLN A 691 37.11 77.43 13.26
N TRP A 692 36.28 78.38 13.67
CA TRP A 692 34.93 78.55 13.13
C TRP A 692 34.93 78.95 11.66
N LEU A 693 35.87 79.78 11.21
CA LEU A 693 36.04 80.09 9.77
C LEU A 693 36.42 78.86 8.94
N ASN A 694 37.32 78.02 9.47
CA ASN A 694 37.69 76.76 8.81
C ASN A 694 36.53 75.76 8.80
N GLU A 695 35.81 75.62 9.90
CA GLU A 695 34.62 74.76 10.00
C GLU A 695 33.48 75.26 9.10
N GLU A 696 33.26 76.57 9.02
CA GLU A 696 32.31 77.17 8.08
C GLU A 696 32.67 76.79 6.63
N GLY A 697 33.94 76.93 6.23
CA GLY A 697 34.40 76.56 4.89
C GLY A 697 34.17 75.07 4.56
N GLN A 698 34.49 74.17 5.50
CA GLN A 698 34.30 72.72 5.32
C GLN A 698 32.82 72.34 5.23
N LEU A 699 31.98 72.92 6.09
CA LEU A 699 30.55 72.65 6.10
C LEU A 699 29.85 73.24 4.85
N GLN A 700 30.31 74.39 4.33
CA GLN A 700 29.80 74.96 3.09
C GLN A 700 30.11 74.05 1.88
N GLU A 701 31.33 73.50 1.81
CA GLU A 701 31.71 72.58 0.74
C GLU A 701 30.91 71.27 0.82
N ARG A 702 30.75 70.72 2.03
CA ARG A 702 29.93 69.52 2.27
C ARG A 702 28.46 69.74 1.91
N ARG A 703 27.91 70.93 2.18
CA ARG A 703 26.54 71.27 1.79
C ARG A 703 26.40 71.40 0.26
N ARG A 704 27.40 71.95 -0.43
CA ARG A 704 27.42 71.99 -1.91
C ARG A 704 27.46 70.58 -2.52
N SER A 705 28.25 69.68 -1.95
CA SER A 705 28.29 68.29 -2.44
C SER A 705 26.94 67.57 -2.26
N ILE A 706 26.27 67.76 -1.12
CA ILE A 706 24.96 67.15 -0.84
C ILE A 706 23.85 67.80 -1.71
N GLY A 707 23.88 69.13 -1.84
CA GLY A 707 22.89 69.88 -2.63
C GLY A 707 22.94 69.58 -4.14
N SER A 708 24.04 69.04 -4.66
CA SER A 708 24.14 68.61 -6.06
C SER A 708 23.16 67.48 -6.45
N GLN A 709 22.66 66.74 -5.46
CA GLN A 709 21.73 65.62 -5.63
C GLN A 709 20.28 65.97 -5.31
N ASP A 710 19.98 67.24 -4.99
CA ASP A 710 18.67 67.72 -4.55
C ASP A 710 17.94 66.72 -3.60
N PRO A 711 18.38 66.65 -2.32
CA PRO A 711 17.93 65.62 -1.38
C PRO A 711 16.41 65.53 -1.21
N GLY A 712 15.69 66.65 -1.37
CA GLY A 712 14.23 66.71 -1.26
C GLY A 712 13.54 65.93 -2.38
N THR A 713 13.92 66.19 -3.64
CA THR A 713 13.33 65.48 -4.79
C THR A 713 13.76 64.02 -4.83
N THR A 714 14.98 63.69 -4.41
CA THR A 714 15.45 62.31 -4.27
C THR A 714 14.63 61.54 -3.22
N LEU A 715 14.28 62.18 -2.10
CA LEU A 715 13.40 61.58 -1.08
C LEU A 715 12.00 61.32 -1.61
N GLU A 716 11.37 62.30 -2.25
CA GLU A 716 10.03 62.17 -2.82
C GLU A 716 9.97 61.04 -3.88
N GLN A 717 10.96 60.95 -4.76
CA GLN A 717 11.05 59.89 -5.76
C GLN A 717 11.22 58.50 -5.12
N ALA A 718 12.04 58.39 -4.07
CA ALA A 718 12.24 57.12 -3.38
C ALA A 718 11.01 56.68 -2.58
N GLN A 719 10.26 57.62 -2.00
CA GLN A 719 8.97 57.35 -1.34
C GLN A 719 7.93 56.82 -2.34
N ALA A 720 7.75 57.52 -3.46
CA ALA A 720 6.82 57.09 -4.51
C ALA A 720 7.21 55.71 -5.11
N ALA A 721 8.50 55.45 -5.30
CA ALA A 721 8.99 54.16 -5.79
C ALA A 721 8.72 53.02 -4.79
N LEU A 722 8.87 53.27 -3.48
CA LEU A 722 8.56 52.27 -2.46
C LEU A 722 7.05 51.97 -2.40
N GLU A 723 6.22 53.00 -2.47
CA GLU A 723 4.76 52.86 -2.48
C GLU A 723 4.31 52.00 -3.66
N GLN A 724 4.75 52.31 -4.88
CA GLN A 724 4.45 51.51 -6.07
C GLN A 724 4.96 50.07 -5.97
N ALA A 725 6.19 49.85 -5.50
CA ALA A 725 6.75 48.51 -5.35
C ALA A 725 6.03 47.69 -4.27
N GLN A 726 5.54 48.36 -3.23
CA GLN A 726 4.75 47.74 -2.17
C GLN A 726 3.38 47.31 -2.67
N GLU A 727 2.65 48.18 -3.38
CA GLU A 727 1.36 47.83 -4.01
C GLU A 727 1.49 46.62 -4.95
N GLN A 728 2.53 46.60 -5.79
CA GLN A 728 2.79 45.47 -6.69
C GLN A 728 3.08 44.17 -5.93
N TRP A 729 3.85 44.24 -4.85
CA TRP A 729 4.12 43.07 -4.01
C TRP A 729 2.84 42.57 -3.33
N GLU A 730 2.01 43.47 -2.79
CA GLU A 730 0.74 43.11 -2.14
C GLU A 730 -0.23 42.44 -3.11
N GLN A 731 -0.37 42.97 -4.33
CA GLN A 731 -1.18 42.35 -5.38
C GLN A 731 -0.71 40.93 -5.72
N GLN A 732 0.60 40.72 -5.91
CA GLN A 732 1.16 39.41 -6.22
C GLN A 732 1.03 38.44 -5.03
N GLN A 733 1.18 38.93 -3.80
CA GLN A 733 1.03 38.15 -2.58
C GLN A 733 -0.42 37.69 -2.41
N GLN A 734 -1.40 38.58 -2.65
CA GLN A 734 -2.83 38.25 -2.61
C GLN A 734 -3.21 37.21 -3.67
N LEU A 735 -2.73 37.37 -4.90
CA LEU A 735 -2.96 36.40 -5.97
C LEU A 735 -2.37 35.03 -5.62
N GLY A 736 -1.14 35.00 -5.09
CA GLY A 736 -0.51 33.77 -4.63
C GLY A 736 -1.28 33.09 -3.49
N ALA A 737 -1.77 33.86 -2.51
CA ALA A 737 -2.59 33.35 -1.41
C ALA A 737 -3.94 32.80 -1.90
N ALA A 738 -4.59 33.50 -2.85
CA ALA A 738 -5.83 33.04 -3.47
C ALA A 738 -5.66 31.72 -4.22
N LEU A 739 -4.54 31.53 -4.95
CA LEU A 739 -4.24 30.27 -5.63
C LEU A 739 -4.03 29.10 -4.65
N LEU A 740 -3.36 29.34 -3.53
CA LEU A 740 -3.17 28.32 -2.48
C LEU A 740 -4.51 27.90 -1.87
N LEU A 741 -5.35 28.88 -1.53
CA LEU A 741 -6.70 28.62 -1.01
C LEU A 741 -7.55 27.88 -2.05
N LEU A 742 -7.47 28.26 -3.33
CA LEU A 742 -8.18 27.61 -4.41
C LEU A 742 -7.76 26.13 -4.54
N GLN A 743 -6.46 25.82 -4.50
CA GLN A 743 -5.97 24.44 -4.55
C GLN A 743 -6.48 23.61 -3.36
N GLU A 744 -6.45 24.17 -2.15
CA GLU A 744 -6.94 23.51 -0.95
C GLU A 744 -8.43 23.18 -1.07
N ARG A 745 -9.25 24.19 -1.42
CA ARG A 745 -10.70 24.04 -1.58
C ARG A 745 -11.05 23.07 -2.70
N PHE A 746 -10.30 23.10 -3.80
CA PHE A 746 -10.51 22.19 -4.91
C PHE A 746 -10.21 20.73 -4.51
N ARG A 747 -9.09 20.48 -3.80
CA ARG A 747 -8.76 19.13 -3.29
C ARG A 747 -9.76 18.62 -2.26
N GLN A 748 -10.26 19.49 -1.38
CA GLN A 748 -11.33 19.17 -0.44
C GLN A 748 -12.59 18.73 -1.20
N ALA A 749 -13.04 19.52 -2.16
CA ALA A 749 -14.20 19.18 -3.00
C ALA A 749 -14.00 17.87 -3.78
N GLN A 750 -12.80 17.61 -4.31
CA GLN A 750 -12.49 16.34 -4.98
C GLN A 750 -12.56 15.13 -4.03
N THR A 751 -12.07 15.30 -2.80
CA THR A 751 -12.11 14.25 -1.77
C THR A 751 -13.54 13.96 -1.34
N ASP A 752 -14.34 15.01 -1.10
CA ASP A 752 -15.76 14.92 -0.77
C ASP A 752 -16.58 14.26 -1.88
N LEU A 753 -16.25 14.54 -3.15
CA LEU A 753 -16.87 13.84 -4.27
C LEU A 753 -16.51 12.35 -4.27
N SER A 754 -15.23 12.00 -4.06
CA SER A 754 -14.79 10.60 -4.02
C SER A 754 -15.43 9.83 -2.85
N SER A 755 -15.55 10.45 -1.68
CA SER A 755 -16.19 9.83 -0.51
C SER A 755 -17.67 9.55 -0.72
N ARG A 756 -18.43 10.47 -1.33
CA ARG A 756 -19.87 10.26 -1.64
C ARG A 756 -20.18 8.99 -2.42
N TYR A 757 -19.27 8.53 -3.28
CA TYR A 757 -19.44 7.29 -4.06
C TYR A 757 -18.96 6.05 -3.33
N THR A 758 -17.88 6.19 -2.56
CA THR A 758 -17.20 5.05 -1.93
C THR A 758 -17.78 4.72 -0.57
N GLU A 759 -18.31 5.70 0.15
CA GLU A 759 -18.86 5.54 1.49
C GLU A 759 -20.12 4.67 1.54
N PRO A 760 -21.15 4.82 0.67
CA PRO A 760 -22.32 3.94 0.71
C PRO A 760 -21.95 2.47 0.47
N LEU A 761 -21.01 2.22 -0.44
CA LEU A 761 -20.53 0.88 -0.73
C LEU A 761 -19.67 0.33 0.41
N ALA A 762 -18.80 1.15 1.01
CA ALA A 762 -17.99 0.76 2.16
C ALA A 762 -18.85 0.46 3.40
N GLN A 763 -19.92 1.23 3.64
CA GLN A 763 -20.89 0.96 4.70
C GLN A 763 -21.67 -0.34 4.46
N ALA A 764 -22.12 -0.58 3.22
CA ALA A 764 -22.77 -1.84 2.86
C ALA A 764 -21.85 -3.04 3.09
N ILE A 765 -20.59 -2.99 2.65
CA ILE A 765 -19.58 -4.03 2.93
C ILE A 765 -19.38 -4.22 4.44
N SER A 766 -19.33 -3.10 5.18
CA SER A 766 -19.19 -3.11 6.63
C SER A 766 -20.33 -3.86 7.30
N SER A 767 -21.56 -3.73 6.83
CA SER A 767 -22.73 -4.44 7.37
C SER A 767 -22.60 -5.97 7.25
N TYR A 768 -22.04 -6.45 6.14
CA TYR A 768 -21.85 -7.87 5.87
C TYR A 768 -20.68 -8.48 6.64
N LEU A 769 -19.62 -7.71 6.85
CA LEU A 769 -18.39 -8.15 7.54
C LEU A 769 -18.36 -7.76 9.03
N ALA A 770 -19.31 -6.97 9.54
CA ALA A 770 -19.40 -6.64 10.97
C ALA A 770 -19.31 -7.88 11.88
N PRO A 771 -19.92 -9.03 11.54
CA PRO A 771 -19.76 -10.26 12.32
C PRO A 771 -18.32 -10.79 12.35
N LEU A 772 -17.50 -10.51 11.33
CA LEU A 772 -16.12 -10.96 11.16
C LEU A 772 -15.10 -10.04 11.85
N HIS A 773 -15.49 -8.80 12.17
CA HIS A 773 -14.60 -7.77 12.75
C HIS A 773 -15.26 -7.02 13.93
N PRO A 774 -15.53 -7.71 15.06
CA PRO A 774 -16.23 -7.11 16.21
C PRO A 774 -15.43 -6.02 16.94
N GLU A 775 -14.11 -5.96 16.71
CA GLU A 775 -13.20 -4.98 17.33
C GLU A 775 -13.30 -3.58 16.68
N HIS A 776 -13.87 -3.48 15.47
CA HIS A 776 -14.02 -2.21 14.75
C HIS A 776 -15.39 -1.60 15.04
N GLN A 777 -15.49 -0.87 16.15
CA GLN A 777 -16.78 -0.38 16.68
C GLN A 777 -17.22 0.97 16.10
N ALA A 778 -16.41 1.66 15.29
CA ALA A 778 -16.78 2.95 14.71
C ALA A 778 -16.19 3.15 13.30
N GLY A 779 -17.06 3.37 12.31
CA GLY A 779 -16.72 3.71 10.93
C GLY A 779 -16.61 2.53 9.96
N PRO A 780 -16.39 2.78 8.67
CA PRO A 780 -16.30 1.73 7.66
C PRO A 780 -15.06 0.85 7.90
N ILE A 781 -15.21 -0.47 7.82
CA ILE A 781 -14.12 -1.44 7.99
C ILE A 781 -13.20 -1.53 6.76
N CYS A 782 -13.62 -0.95 5.63
CA CYS A 782 -12.88 -0.96 4.38
C CYS A 782 -12.79 0.44 3.79
N ARG A 783 -11.77 0.67 2.98
CA ARG A 783 -11.56 1.89 2.21
C ARG A 783 -11.41 1.55 0.73
N MET A 784 -11.83 2.48 -0.10
CA MET A 784 -11.66 2.43 -1.54
C MET A 784 -11.60 3.86 -2.07
N HIS A 785 -11.20 4.01 -3.32
CA HIS A 785 -11.12 5.30 -3.99
C HIS A 785 -11.87 5.24 -5.31
N TYR A 786 -12.51 6.35 -5.66
CA TYR A 786 -13.13 6.53 -6.96
C TYR A 786 -12.36 7.55 -7.79
N SER A 787 -12.07 7.19 -9.04
CA SER A 787 -11.59 8.07 -10.11
C SER A 787 -12.47 7.91 -11.35
N ARG A 788 -12.60 8.92 -12.21
CA ARG A 788 -13.36 8.77 -13.45
C ARG A 788 -12.66 7.87 -14.47
N ASP A 789 -11.35 8.00 -14.63
CA ASP A 789 -10.57 7.22 -15.60
C ASP A 789 -10.40 5.77 -15.15
N ALA A 790 -10.21 5.61 -13.85
CA ALA A 790 -9.90 4.33 -13.21
C ALA A 790 -10.98 3.89 -12.22
N GLY A 791 -12.24 4.36 -12.35
CA GLY A 791 -13.45 3.95 -11.58
C GLY A 791 -13.24 3.70 -10.08
N LEU A 792 -13.97 2.73 -9.50
CA LEU A 792 -13.73 2.21 -8.14
C LEU A 792 -12.46 1.34 -8.11
N GLN A 793 -11.55 1.62 -7.18
CA GLN A 793 -10.26 0.94 -7.05
C GLN A 793 -9.71 1.01 -5.62
N GLY A 794 -8.62 0.29 -5.37
CA GLY A 794 -7.87 0.37 -4.11
C GLY A 794 -8.65 -0.19 -2.93
N LEU A 795 -9.27 -1.37 -3.08
CA LEU A 795 -9.97 -2.03 -1.99
C LEU A 795 -8.98 -2.37 -0.87
N GLN A 796 -9.21 -1.77 0.28
CA GLN A 796 -8.38 -1.87 1.46
C GLN A 796 -9.21 -2.23 2.67
N LEU A 797 -8.65 -3.03 3.58
CA LEU A 797 -9.30 -3.48 4.82
C LEU A 797 -8.56 -2.95 6.04
N TRP A 798 -9.31 -2.41 7.00
CA TRP A 798 -8.79 -2.03 8.30
C TRP A 798 -8.61 -3.27 9.19
N ARG A 799 -7.45 -3.38 9.83
CA ARG A 799 -7.16 -4.35 10.90
C ARG A 799 -6.45 -3.63 12.04
N GLY A 800 -7.18 -3.35 13.11
CA GLY A 800 -6.73 -2.46 14.18
C GLY A 800 -6.49 -1.05 13.62
N GLN A 801 -5.29 -0.50 13.85
CA GLN A 801 -4.91 0.84 13.33
C GLN A 801 -4.29 0.81 11.92
N ASN A 802 -4.08 -0.38 11.35
CA ASN A 802 -3.40 -0.54 10.07
C ASN A 802 -4.39 -0.81 8.93
N VAL A 803 -4.05 -0.31 7.75
CA VAL A 803 -4.77 -0.55 6.50
C VAL A 803 -3.97 -1.53 5.66
N TYR A 804 -4.62 -2.57 5.14
CA TYR A 804 -4.01 -3.59 4.29
C TYR A 804 -4.67 -3.59 2.92
N ASP A 805 -3.86 -3.66 1.86
CA ASP A 805 -4.36 -3.84 0.50
C ASP A 805 -4.95 -5.25 0.31
N PHE A 806 -5.92 -5.39 -0.60
CA PHE A 806 -6.58 -6.68 -0.87
C PHE A 806 -5.59 -7.82 -1.14
N SER A 807 -4.51 -7.56 -1.87
CA SER A 807 -3.46 -8.54 -2.21
C SER A 807 -2.64 -9.02 -1.02
N GLN A 808 -2.61 -8.25 0.08
CA GLN A 808 -1.86 -8.57 1.30
C GLN A 808 -2.67 -9.43 2.29
N LEU A 809 -3.96 -9.65 2.01
CA LEU A 809 -4.85 -10.44 2.86
C LEU A 809 -4.68 -11.95 2.63
N SER A 810 -4.95 -12.75 3.67
CA SER A 810 -4.96 -14.21 3.56
C SER A 810 -6.05 -14.72 2.60
N GLY A 811 -5.89 -15.92 2.05
CA GLY A 811 -6.87 -16.54 1.13
C GLY A 811 -8.32 -16.46 1.62
N GLY A 812 -8.60 -16.99 2.82
CA GLY A 812 -9.95 -16.93 3.40
C GLY A 812 -10.47 -15.51 3.66
N MET A 813 -9.60 -14.54 4.01
CA MET A 813 -10.04 -13.15 4.16
C MET A 813 -10.36 -12.52 2.80
N ARG A 814 -9.59 -12.82 1.76
CA ARG A 814 -9.87 -12.34 0.39
C ARG A 814 -11.22 -12.87 -0.07
N GLU A 815 -11.52 -14.15 0.17
CA GLU A 815 -12.83 -14.74 -0.13
C GLU A 815 -13.96 -14.02 0.61
N GLN A 816 -13.81 -13.79 1.91
CA GLN A 816 -14.81 -13.11 2.74
C GLN A 816 -15.05 -11.67 2.31
N LEU A 817 -13.99 -10.89 2.10
CA LEU A 817 -14.09 -9.49 1.67
C LEU A 817 -14.65 -9.37 0.25
N SER A 818 -14.25 -10.27 -0.65
CA SER A 818 -14.75 -10.34 -2.02
C SER A 818 -16.22 -10.77 -2.07
N ALA A 819 -16.65 -11.71 -1.22
CA ALA A 819 -18.06 -12.07 -1.06
C ALA A 819 -18.89 -10.91 -0.49
N ALA A 820 -18.39 -10.22 0.54
CA ALA A 820 -19.06 -9.05 1.11
C ALA A 820 -19.19 -7.90 0.11
N LEU A 821 -18.18 -7.66 -0.73
CA LEU A 821 -18.28 -6.70 -1.83
C LEU A 821 -19.35 -7.12 -2.84
N ARG A 822 -19.42 -8.40 -3.25
CA ARG A 822 -20.47 -8.88 -4.16
C ARG A 822 -21.88 -8.75 -3.57
N LEU A 823 -22.03 -9.06 -2.28
CA LEU A 823 -23.28 -8.85 -1.55
C LEU A 823 -23.67 -7.38 -1.50
N ALA A 824 -22.72 -6.48 -1.21
CA ALA A 824 -22.95 -5.05 -1.22
C ALA A 824 -23.28 -4.51 -2.62
N MET A 825 -22.62 -5.02 -3.67
CA MET A 825 -22.95 -4.67 -5.06
C MET A 825 -24.37 -5.12 -5.41
N ALA A 826 -24.76 -6.35 -5.07
CA ALA A 826 -26.10 -6.85 -5.29
C ALA A 826 -27.15 -6.03 -4.54
N ASP A 827 -26.86 -5.67 -3.29
CA ASP A 827 -27.75 -4.87 -2.45
C ASP A 827 -27.95 -3.45 -3.00
N VAL A 828 -26.90 -2.85 -3.58
CA VAL A 828 -27.02 -1.58 -4.30
C VAL A 828 -27.82 -1.75 -5.59
N LEU A 829 -27.62 -2.84 -6.34
CA LEU A 829 -28.22 -3.05 -7.66
C LEU A 829 -29.68 -3.57 -7.62
N LYS A 830 -30.11 -4.22 -6.53
CA LYS A 830 -31.38 -4.95 -6.43
C LYS A 830 -32.61 -4.09 -6.79
N ASP A 831 -32.60 -2.79 -6.51
CA ASP A 831 -33.74 -1.91 -6.81
C ASP A 831 -34.08 -1.85 -8.30
N ARG A 832 -33.11 -2.07 -9.20
CA ARG A 832 -33.37 -2.13 -10.65
C ARG A 832 -33.95 -3.47 -11.11
N HIS A 833 -33.95 -4.46 -10.22
CA HIS A 833 -34.35 -5.84 -10.45
C HIS A 833 -35.42 -6.28 -9.43
N ASP A 834 -36.42 -5.42 -9.15
CA ASP A 834 -37.57 -5.75 -8.28
C ASP A 834 -37.17 -6.14 -6.85
N HIS A 835 -36.16 -5.44 -6.32
CA HIS A 835 -35.66 -5.57 -4.95
C HIS A 835 -35.09 -6.95 -4.58
N CYS A 836 -34.79 -7.81 -5.57
CA CYS A 836 -34.17 -9.11 -5.34
C CYS A 836 -33.19 -9.44 -6.48
N LEU A 837 -32.02 -9.98 -6.15
CA LEU A 837 -31.06 -10.53 -7.11
C LEU A 837 -30.57 -11.89 -6.61
N PRO A 838 -30.45 -12.90 -7.48
CA PRO A 838 -29.91 -14.20 -7.09
C PRO A 838 -28.38 -14.13 -7.06
N LEU A 839 -27.78 -14.39 -5.90
CA LEU A 839 -26.35 -14.62 -5.75
C LEU A 839 -26.08 -16.09 -5.56
N ILE A 840 -25.13 -16.60 -6.33
CA ILE A 840 -24.77 -18.00 -6.30
C ILE A 840 -23.31 -18.13 -5.89
N PHE A 841 -23.04 -18.92 -4.86
CA PHE A 841 -21.71 -19.20 -4.35
C PHE A 841 -21.41 -20.69 -4.56
N ASP A 842 -20.52 -21.02 -5.48
CA ASP A 842 -20.06 -22.40 -5.74
C ASP A 842 -18.73 -22.66 -5.02
N ASP A 843 -18.78 -23.37 -3.89
CA ASP A 843 -17.63 -23.67 -3.03
C ASP A 843 -16.77 -22.42 -2.69
N ALA A 844 -17.43 -21.27 -2.52
CA ALA A 844 -16.78 -19.96 -2.41
C ALA A 844 -16.07 -19.68 -1.08
N PHE A 845 -16.28 -20.51 -0.06
CA PHE A 845 -15.75 -20.31 1.31
C PHE A 845 -14.85 -21.46 1.77
N THR A 846 -14.27 -22.21 0.82
CA THR A 846 -13.44 -23.40 1.09
C THR A 846 -12.18 -23.11 1.91
N ASN A 847 -11.65 -21.88 1.88
CA ASN A 847 -10.50 -21.48 2.70
C ASN A 847 -10.89 -20.79 4.02
N THR A 848 -12.16 -20.86 4.42
CA THR A 848 -12.65 -20.35 5.71
C THR A 848 -12.41 -21.38 6.81
N ASP A 849 -11.76 -20.97 7.89
CA ASP A 849 -11.54 -21.82 9.05
C ASP A 849 -12.85 -22.12 9.81
N PRO A 850 -12.93 -23.25 10.54
CA PRO A 850 -14.13 -23.64 11.27
C PRO A 850 -14.61 -22.58 12.29
N GLU A 851 -13.68 -21.83 12.91
CA GLU A 851 -14.00 -20.78 13.88
C GLU A 851 -14.67 -19.56 13.23
N ARG A 852 -14.34 -19.25 11.97
CA ARG A 852 -14.96 -18.16 11.19
C ARG A 852 -16.23 -18.56 10.44
N THR A 853 -16.50 -19.86 10.31
CA THR A 853 -17.71 -20.35 9.62
C THR A 853 -19.01 -19.75 10.20
N PRO A 854 -19.22 -19.67 11.53
CA PRO A 854 -20.38 -18.98 12.11
C PRO A 854 -20.53 -17.51 11.71
N MET A 855 -19.42 -16.81 11.47
CA MET A 855 -19.44 -15.40 11.05
C MET A 855 -19.82 -15.27 9.57
N VAL A 856 -19.35 -16.17 8.71
CA VAL A 856 -19.82 -16.30 7.32
C VAL A 856 -21.32 -16.61 7.28
N ARG A 857 -21.82 -17.47 8.18
CA ARG A 857 -23.26 -17.74 8.30
C ARG A 857 -24.05 -16.46 8.61
N LYS A 858 -23.58 -15.65 9.56
CA LYS A 858 -24.20 -14.34 9.88
C LYS A 858 -24.20 -13.41 8.67
N MET A 859 -23.08 -13.34 7.93
CA MET A 859 -22.99 -12.56 6.69
C MET A 859 -24.06 -12.96 5.66
N LEU A 860 -24.26 -14.26 5.42
CA LEU A 860 -25.28 -14.75 4.49
C LEU A 860 -26.71 -14.50 4.99
N ASN A 861 -26.96 -14.64 6.29
CA ASN A 861 -28.26 -14.31 6.87
C ASN A 861 -28.58 -12.81 6.76
N THR A 862 -27.58 -11.93 6.93
CA THR A 862 -27.77 -10.48 6.70
C THR A 862 -28.16 -10.21 5.25
N ALA A 863 -27.59 -10.93 4.28
CA ALA A 863 -27.96 -10.80 2.87
C ALA A 863 -29.41 -11.17 2.61
N VAL A 864 -29.87 -12.28 3.19
CA VAL A 864 -31.26 -12.72 3.11
C VAL A 864 -32.21 -11.71 3.77
N ALA A 865 -31.85 -11.20 4.95
CA ALA A 865 -32.62 -10.17 5.63
C ALA A 865 -32.73 -8.86 4.82
N ASN A 866 -31.71 -8.56 4.01
CA ASN A 866 -31.72 -7.45 3.07
C ASN A 866 -32.51 -7.76 1.78
N GLY A 867 -33.16 -8.91 1.65
CA GLY A 867 -34.00 -9.27 0.51
C GLY A 867 -33.25 -9.87 -0.69
N LEU A 868 -31.99 -10.26 -0.52
CA LEU A 868 -31.23 -10.99 -1.54
C LEU A 868 -31.57 -12.49 -1.51
N GLN A 869 -31.58 -13.13 -2.67
CA GLN A 869 -31.70 -14.58 -2.76
C GLN A 869 -30.29 -15.18 -2.85
N VAL A 870 -29.94 -16.06 -1.91
CA VAL A 870 -28.62 -16.68 -1.82
C VAL A 870 -28.73 -18.18 -2.11
N ILE A 871 -27.94 -18.66 -3.05
CA ILE A 871 -27.84 -20.09 -3.41
C ILE A 871 -26.40 -20.52 -3.14
N LEU A 872 -26.20 -21.38 -2.14
CA LEU A 872 -24.88 -21.87 -1.73
C LEU A 872 -24.72 -23.32 -2.18
N LEU A 873 -23.79 -23.58 -3.10
CA LEU A 873 -23.37 -24.92 -3.47
C LEU A 873 -22.13 -25.25 -2.65
N THR A 874 -22.14 -26.39 -1.95
CA THR A 874 -21.03 -26.75 -1.06
C THR A 874 -20.75 -28.24 -1.00
N CYS A 875 -19.48 -28.61 -0.87
CA CYS A 875 -19.07 -29.98 -0.57
C CYS A 875 -19.30 -30.41 0.89
N ASP A 876 -19.47 -29.46 1.82
CA ASP A 876 -19.76 -29.71 3.24
C ASP A 876 -21.02 -28.96 3.69
N PRO A 877 -22.23 -29.49 3.37
CA PRO A 877 -23.48 -28.88 3.80
C PRO A 877 -23.67 -28.90 5.33
N GLN A 878 -22.98 -29.79 6.07
CA GLN A 878 -23.11 -29.86 7.53
C GLN A 878 -22.42 -28.69 8.23
N ALA A 879 -21.29 -28.20 7.70
CA ALA A 879 -20.66 -26.95 8.17
C ALA A 879 -21.61 -25.74 8.10
N TYR A 880 -22.65 -25.83 7.27
CA TYR A 880 -23.67 -24.80 7.08
C TYR A 880 -25.03 -25.20 7.67
N GLY A 881 -25.19 -26.38 8.25
CA GLY A 881 -26.49 -26.92 8.70
C GLY A 881 -27.18 -26.15 9.83
N SER A 882 -26.47 -25.26 10.54
CA SER A 882 -27.09 -24.32 11.49
C SER A 882 -27.64 -23.04 10.84
N LEU A 883 -27.36 -22.81 9.55
CA LEU A 883 -28.11 -21.82 8.78
C LEU A 883 -29.54 -22.35 8.68
N SER A 884 -30.53 -21.53 9.02
CA SER A 884 -31.93 -21.84 8.81
C SER A 884 -32.25 -21.74 7.30
N ALA A 885 -31.55 -22.52 6.48
CA ALA A 885 -31.82 -22.61 5.05
C ALA A 885 -33.25 -23.11 4.89
N GLU A 886 -34.04 -22.34 4.16
CA GLU A 886 -35.44 -22.64 3.91
C GLU A 886 -35.56 -23.90 3.06
N THR A 887 -34.59 -24.14 2.17
CA THR A 887 -34.50 -25.33 1.33
C THR A 887 -33.07 -25.86 1.28
N THR A 888 -32.92 -27.17 1.49
CA THR A 888 -31.64 -27.88 1.32
C THR A 888 -31.81 -29.07 0.39
N HIS A 889 -30.95 -29.16 -0.63
CA HIS A 889 -30.91 -30.28 -1.59
C HIS A 889 -29.58 -31.02 -1.48
N TYR A 890 -29.61 -32.33 -1.75
CA TYR A 890 -28.42 -33.17 -1.82
C TYR A 890 -28.34 -33.81 -3.22
N LEU A 891 -27.23 -33.56 -3.93
CA LEU A 891 -26.94 -34.09 -5.26
C LEU A 891 -26.10 -35.36 -5.22
#